data_AF-A0A0B5EPT7-F1
#
_entry.id   AF-A0A0B5EPT7-F1
#
_cell.length_a   1.000
_cell.length_b   1.000
_cell.length_c   1.000
_cell.angle_alpha   90.00
_cell.angle_beta   90.00
_cell.angle_gamma   90.00
#
_symmetry.space_group_name_H-M   'P 1'
#
loop_
_entity.id
_entity.type
_entity.pdbx_description
1 polymer ?
#
loop_
_entity_poly.entity_id
_entity_poly.type
_entity_poly.pdbx_seq_one_letter_code
_entity_poly.pdbx_strand_id
1 'polypeptide(L)'
;MTARAHAADVMNRAVAPGHRTLDAEVEQVRREARRRFASFVLDRANPGAHFRNQASRPLDNSVFERAGDLGLMRFSLPASIGGEGRDKLAWGVVVEEIARLSRDPGFAVLLDISVEICELILSSGRPELIERYVPDLVAGRRFGVQGAYESLDPYDYRSTACLEDGEWVLNGAKRFLAGARFADLFLLFVRDEASNDMLAFLVEKDDPGVTPIHMDTMGMHTMGLGQVVLDRVRLPEWRLVWRADALSELNTYARIRRTMSACGVLGALDGVIENCVEALATRRRAGRRVLDYANVERTVGEMRALLMQARASVYRALDGTRDTDRDPHFDEFATVAKHHASECALRIGQLVMGLMGGEAYMSAFPWERFMRDILGLISGQGSQETLLMQLGQRTIVGIEGTRVREEAAERTVAKLADSWWALHAAEAAANGAPGQLADTVAEMATAAKLDPVPAAQRAELTAFLDGAHAALAAARSGQPPGALPEVPGGFAGRLAERAAGARSFLACALARESGLLARLLEPCTPKEAAAAVEGLDEDTTARLLETLVSASLVRRDAEGRLAAEEGLERVLVGGPRTTAFAARLRRLVTGAGRLRTGEQAPGRAEFTGCGAESAPLADALVNELLGRLEGLPERLDRPGAKVGCAAGDGGASAAELARHIPFVPVLALEPEAAADTARAARDPHTPAGESLVEVRTGGPDSFTAEDRLALAWLPTAGRSTQEIRRAAGSAAGALLPGGWLLLVAPLPPKRPAGAAALRLELALTGAPAPAEGALEEVLTEAGLTHLRTAWEDPALGIRLLAARRP
;
A
#
# COMPACT_ATOMS: atom_id res chain seq x y z
N MET A 1 -34.22 -37.40 -12.06
CA MET A 1 -33.94 -36.25 -11.16
C MET A 1 -33.58 -35.06 -12.01
N THR A 2 -34.38 -33.99 -11.99
CA THR A 2 -34.14 -32.77 -12.77
C THR A 2 -32.91 -32.01 -12.27
N ALA A 3 -32.16 -31.34 -13.14
CA ALA A 3 -30.96 -30.54 -12.81
C ALA A 3 -31.16 -29.55 -11.63
N ARG A 4 -32.40 -29.08 -11.41
CA ARG A 4 -32.79 -28.27 -10.24
C ARG A 4 -32.67 -28.99 -8.88
N ALA A 5 -32.90 -30.30 -8.83
CA ALA A 5 -32.78 -31.09 -7.61
C ALA A 5 -31.31 -31.38 -7.26
N HIS A 6 -30.45 -31.52 -8.25
CA HIS A 6 -29.01 -31.71 -8.05
C HIS A 6 -28.32 -30.40 -7.62
N ALA A 7 -28.75 -29.25 -8.14
CA ALA A 7 -28.27 -27.95 -7.69
C ALA A 7 -28.65 -27.62 -6.23
N ALA A 8 -29.83 -28.07 -5.78
CA ALA A 8 -30.28 -27.91 -4.39
C ALA A 8 -29.51 -28.81 -3.40
N ASP A 9 -29.06 -29.99 -3.86
CA ASP A 9 -28.36 -30.97 -3.02
C ASP A 9 -26.86 -30.65 -2.86
N VAL A 10 -26.25 -29.99 -3.86
CA VAL A 10 -24.85 -29.54 -3.83
C VAL A 10 -24.65 -28.30 -2.95
N MET A 11 -25.65 -27.40 -2.83
CA MET A 11 -25.55 -26.22 -1.97
C MET A 11 -25.68 -26.54 -0.46
N ASN A 12 -26.25 -27.70 -0.10
CA ASN A 12 -26.55 -28.05 1.30
C ASN A 12 -25.45 -28.84 2.02
N ARG A 13 -24.31 -29.12 1.38
CA ARG A 13 -23.22 -29.91 1.98
C ARG A 13 -21.89 -29.15 1.98
N ALA A 14 -21.73 -28.24 2.94
CA ALA A 14 -20.46 -27.99 3.65
C ALA A 14 -20.59 -26.77 4.59
N VAL A 15 -21.07 -26.97 5.82
CA VAL A 15 -20.74 -26.08 6.94
C VAL A 15 -20.57 -26.93 8.19
N ALA A 16 -19.37 -26.92 8.76
CA ALA A 16 -19.08 -27.57 10.03
C ALA A 16 -19.90 -26.92 11.17
N PRO A 17 -20.34 -27.65 12.21
CA PRO A 17 -21.12 -27.08 13.29
C PRO A 17 -20.25 -26.12 14.10
N GLY A 18 -20.48 -24.81 13.96
CA GLY A 18 -19.84 -23.78 14.79
C GLY A 18 -19.22 -22.59 14.06
N HIS A 19 -18.99 -22.67 12.75
CA HIS A 19 -18.47 -21.56 11.95
C HIS A 19 -19.58 -21.03 11.03
N ARG A 20 -20.14 -19.86 11.34
CA ARG A 20 -21.14 -19.20 10.47
C ARG A 20 -20.38 -18.31 9.48
N THR A 21 -20.64 -18.50 8.19
CA THR A 21 -20.12 -17.57 7.16
C THR A 21 -20.77 -16.20 7.32
N LEU A 22 -20.09 -15.14 6.88
CA LEU A 22 -20.63 -13.78 6.84
C LEU A 22 -22.03 -13.73 6.18
N ASP A 23 -22.21 -14.47 5.07
CA ASP A 23 -23.49 -14.58 4.38
C ASP A 23 -24.61 -15.16 5.26
N ALA A 24 -24.30 -16.18 6.06
CA ALA A 24 -25.29 -16.81 6.95
C ALA A 24 -25.70 -15.86 8.09
N GLU A 25 -24.74 -15.08 8.61
CA GLU A 25 -24.99 -14.04 9.60
C GLU A 25 -25.86 -12.92 9.02
N VAL A 26 -25.48 -12.37 7.87
CA VAL A 26 -26.24 -11.34 7.16
C VAL A 26 -27.67 -11.79 6.91
N GLU A 27 -27.89 -13.00 6.40
CA GLU A 27 -29.25 -13.51 6.13
C GLU A 27 -30.04 -13.75 7.42
N GLN A 28 -29.39 -14.08 8.54
CA GLN A 28 -30.07 -14.12 9.84
C GLN A 28 -30.57 -12.73 10.25
N VAL A 29 -29.72 -11.70 10.17
CA VAL A 29 -30.10 -10.33 10.52
C VAL A 29 -31.19 -9.81 9.58
N ARG A 30 -31.07 -10.08 8.28
CA ARG A 30 -32.08 -9.69 7.28
C ARG A 30 -33.45 -10.32 7.57
N ARG A 31 -33.50 -11.60 7.92
CA ARG A 31 -34.76 -12.27 8.34
C ARG A 31 -35.35 -11.67 9.61
N GLU A 32 -34.50 -11.32 10.57
CA GLU A 32 -34.92 -10.62 11.78
C GLU A 32 -35.53 -9.24 11.44
N ALA A 33 -34.86 -8.45 10.62
CA ALA A 33 -35.34 -7.13 10.18
C ALA A 33 -36.71 -7.24 9.48
N ARG A 34 -36.88 -8.19 8.56
CA ARG A 34 -38.17 -8.46 7.88
C ARG A 34 -39.26 -8.78 8.88
N ARG A 35 -39.01 -9.74 9.78
CA ARG A 35 -39.99 -10.19 10.78
C ARG A 35 -40.46 -9.05 11.69
N ARG A 36 -39.54 -8.16 12.07
CA ARG A 36 -39.82 -7.11 13.05
C ARG A 36 -40.37 -5.82 12.43
N PHE A 37 -39.89 -5.44 11.25
CA PHE A 37 -40.07 -4.08 10.74
C PHE A 37 -40.78 -4.00 9.38
N ALA A 38 -40.96 -5.11 8.66
CA ALA A 38 -41.53 -5.04 7.31
C ALA A 38 -42.96 -4.50 7.28
N SER A 39 -43.84 -4.96 8.18
CA SER A 39 -45.22 -4.44 8.25
C SER A 39 -45.24 -2.93 8.55
N PHE A 40 -44.34 -2.45 9.42
CA PHE A 40 -44.21 -1.02 9.67
C PHE A 40 -43.81 -0.24 8.41
N VAL A 41 -42.79 -0.70 7.66
CA VAL A 41 -42.39 -0.02 6.42
C VAL A 41 -43.53 -0.04 5.39
N LEU A 42 -44.13 -1.21 5.17
CA LEU A 42 -45.16 -1.42 4.14
C LEU A 42 -46.48 -0.71 4.48
N ASP A 43 -46.91 -0.76 5.74
CA ASP A 43 -48.25 -0.31 6.16
C ASP A 43 -48.25 1.10 6.76
N ARG A 44 -47.08 1.66 7.12
CA ARG A 44 -46.98 2.99 7.75
C ARG A 44 -46.05 3.95 7.02
N ALA A 45 -44.82 3.54 6.69
CA ALA A 45 -43.87 4.45 6.04
C ALA A 45 -44.18 4.68 4.54
N ASN A 46 -44.50 3.61 3.81
CA ASN A 46 -44.75 3.64 2.37
C ASN A 46 -46.04 4.34 1.94
N PRO A 47 -47.19 4.18 2.62
CA PRO A 47 -48.43 4.84 2.22
C PRO A 47 -48.24 6.36 2.10
N GLY A 48 -48.72 6.93 1.00
CA GLY A 48 -48.60 8.37 0.73
C GLY A 48 -47.23 8.84 0.20
N ALA A 49 -46.21 7.98 0.08
CA ALA A 49 -44.86 8.38 -0.33
C ALA A 49 -44.82 9.11 -1.68
N HIS A 50 -45.64 8.71 -2.64
CA HIS A 50 -45.76 9.39 -3.94
C HIS A 50 -46.28 10.83 -3.79
N PHE A 51 -47.36 11.02 -3.03
CA PHE A 51 -47.96 12.34 -2.79
C PHE A 51 -47.05 13.24 -1.97
N ARG A 52 -46.36 12.71 -0.96
CA ARG A 52 -45.35 13.46 -0.20
C ARG A 52 -44.22 13.95 -1.09
N ASN A 53 -43.70 13.09 -1.95
CA ASN A 53 -42.67 13.46 -2.92
C ASN A 53 -43.16 14.55 -3.89
N GLN A 54 -44.35 14.41 -4.49
CA GLN A 54 -44.89 15.41 -5.41
C GLN A 54 -45.14 16.77 -4.76
N ALA A 55 -45.56 16.78 -3.50
CA ALA A 55 -45.84 18.02 -2.76
C ALA A 55 -44.62 18.58 -2.02
N SER A 56 -43.42 18.01 -2.23
CA SER A 56 -42.19 18.33 -1.51
C SER A 56 -42.39 18.42 0.01
N ARG A 57 -43.09 17.44 0.58
CA ARG A 57 -43.38 17.36 2.02
C ARG A 57 -42.41 16.39 2.71
N PRO A 58 -41.82 16.78 3.85
CA PRO A 58 -40.98 15.88 4.63
C PRO A 58 -41.78 14.69 5.17
N LEU A 59 -41.06 13.68 5.66
CA LEU A 59 -41.66 12.62 6.48
C LEU A 59 -42.27 13.21 7.76
N ASP A 60 -43.33 12.57 8.24
CA ASP A 60 -44.05 12.97 9.44
C ASP A 60 -43.34 12.44 10.70
N ASN A 61 -43.27 13.26 11.75
CA ASN A 61 -42.60 12.89 13.00
C ASN A 61 -43.17 11.60 13.63
N SER A 62 -44.47 11.32 13.44
CA SER A 62 -45.11 10.08 13.92
C SER A 62 -44.49 8.80 13.33
N VAL A 63 -43.82 8.88 12.17
CA VAL A 63 -43.09 7.74 11.60
C VAL A 63 -41.86 7.42 12.44
N PHE A 64 -41.14 8.44 12.94
CA PHE A 64 -39.98 8.26 13.80
C PHE A 64 -40.38 7.79 15.20
N GLU A 65 -41.42 8.38 15.80
CA GLU A 65 -41.98 7.90 17.08
C GLU A 65 -42.35 6.41 17.00
N ARG A 66 -43.00 6.01 15.91
CA ARG A 66 -43.37 4.60 15.71
C ARG A 66 -42.15 3.70 15.49
N ALA A 67 -41.10 4.19 14.83
CA ALA A 67 -39.83 3.47 14.72
C ALA A 67 -39.17 3.28 16.10
N GLY A 68 -39.24 4.29 16.97
CA GLY A 68 -38.82 4.23 18.36
C GLY A 68 -39.59 3.16 19.16
N ASP A 69 -40.92 3.18 19.11
CA ASP A 69 -41.80 2.19 19.77
C ASP A 69 -41.46 0.74 19.43
N LEU A 70 -41.13 0.48 18.16
CA LEU A 70 -40.80 -0.86 17.65
C LEU A 70 -39.37 -1.30 18.03
N GLY A 71 -38.58 -0.40 18.61
CA GLY A 71 -37.18 -0.61 18.90
C GLY A 71 -36.28 -0.61 17.67
N LEU A 72 -36.72 0.00 16.56
CA LEU A 72 -35.88 0.11 15.36
C LEU A 72 -34.69 1.05 15.61
N MET A 73 -34.94 2.18 16.29
CA MET A 73 -33.90 3.17 16.60
C MET A 73 -32.93 2.73 17.71
N ARG A 74 -33.31 1.72 18.51
CA ARG A 74 -32.48 1.20 19.61
C ARG A 74 -31.65 -0.03 19.22
N PHE A 75 -31.75 -0.47 17.96
CA PHE A 75 -31.20 -1.74 17.51
C PHE A 75 -29.67 -1.83 17.68
N SER A 76 -28.91 -0.81 17.26
CA SER A 76 -27.45 -0.79 17.39
C SER A 76 -26.94 -0.03 18.62
N LEU A 77 -27.82 0.70 19.30
CA LEU A 77 -27.44 1.51 20.44
C LEU A 77 -27.07 0.65 21.66
N PRO A 78 -26.21 1.15 22.56
CA PRO A 78 -25.73 0.37 23.70
C PRO A 78 -26.83 0.11 24.73
N ALA A 79 -26.71 -1.00 25.45
CA ALA A 79 -27.66 -1.41 26.49
C ALA A 79 -27.80 -0.39 27.64
N SER A 80 -26.76 0.42 27.90
CA SER A 80 -26.76 1.47 28.92
C SER A 80 -27.86 2.53 28.72
N ILE A 81 -28.34 2.71 27.49
CA ILE A 81 -29.44 3.62 27.16
C ILE A 81 -30.70 2.88 26.66
N GLY A 82 -30.81 1.60 26.98
CA GLY A 82 -31.95 0.76 26.58
C GLY A 82 -31.88 0.23 25.15
N GLY A 83 -30.70 0.25 24.51
CA GLY A 83 -30.46 -0.35 23.21
C GLY A 83 -30.18 -1.86 23.25
N GLU A 84 -30.12 -2.49 22.07
CA GLU A 84 -29.89 -3.93 21.92
C GLU A 84 -28.41 -4.31 21.75
N GLY A 85 -27.51 -3.32 21.61
CA GLY A 85 -26.07 -3.52 21.51
C GLY A 85 -25.61 -4.30 20.27
N ARG A 86 -26.40 -4.28 19.20
CA ARG A 86 -26.04 -4.95 17.94
C ARG A 86 -24.94 -4.14 17.23
N ASP A 87 -24.00 -4.84 16.61
CA ASP A 87 -22.88 -4.20 15.95
C ASP A 87 -23.28 -3.46 14.64
N LYS A 88 -22.32 -2.73 14.08
CA LYS A 88 -22.52 -1.93 12.87
C LYS A 88 -22.82 -2.78 11.63
N LEU A 89 -22.32 -4.01 11.57
CA LEU A 89 -22.68 -4.96 10.52
C LEU A 89 -24.18 -5.28 10.57
N ALA A 90 -24.69 -5.65 11.75
CA ALA A 90 -26.11 -5.94 11.91
C ALA A 90 -26.97 -4.70 11.62
N TRP A 91 -26.54 -3.51 12.06
CA TRP A 91 -27.23 -2.26 11.74
C TRP A 91 -27.28 -1.97 10.24
N GLY A 92 -26.16 -2.08 9.53
CA GLY A 92 -26.09 -1.87 8.09
C GLY A 92 -27.02 -2.80 7.30
N VAL A 93 -27.15 -4.06 7.72
CA VAL A 93 -28.09 -5.02 7.13
C VAL A 93 -29.55 -4.63 7.39
N VAL A 94 -29.87 -4.08 8.58
CA VAL A 94 -31.20 -3.52 8.86
C VAL A 94 -31.48 -2.32 7.95
N VAL A 95 -30.53 -1.39 7.82
CA VAL A 95 -30.65 -0.22 6.92
C VAL A 95 -30.87 -0.65 5.46
N GLU A 96 -30.10 -1.63 4.96
CA GLU A 96 -30.29 -2.22 3.62
C GLU A 96 -31.71 -2.77 3.45
N GLU A 97 -32.18 -3.58 4.40
CA GLU A 97 -33.49 -4.22 4.29
C GLU A 97 -34.65 -3.22 4.37
N ILE A 98 -34.54 -2.19 5.23
CA ILE A 98 -35.52 -1.10 5.29
C ILE A 98 -35.52 -0.31 3.97
N ALA A 99 -34.36 0.00 3.40
CA ALA A 99 -34.26 0.70 2.13
C ALA A 99 -34.84 -0.13 0.96
N ARG A 100 -34.67 -1.46 0.96
CA ARG A 100 -35.27 -2.37 -0.03
C ARG A 100 -36.80 -2.36 0.02
N LEU A 101 -37.36 -2.35 1.23
CA LEU A 101 -38.81 -2.34 1.44
C LEU A 101 -39.44 -0.95 1.23
N SER A 102 -38.66 0.12 1.39
CA SER A 102 -39.14 1.49 1.32
C SER A 102 -39.34 1.95 -0.13
N ARG A 103 -40.48 2.60 -0.39
CA ARG A 103 -40.75 3.38 -1.62
C ARG A 103 -40.25 4.83 -1.51
N ASP A 104 -39.64 5.16 -0.37
CA ASP A 104 -39.11 6.46 -0.03
C ASP A 104 -37.64 6.32 0.37
N PRO A 105 -36.68 6.56 -0.55
CA PRO A 105 -35.27 6.31 -0.28
C PRO A 105 -34.70 7.22 0.82
N GLY A 106 -35.34 8.36 1.10
CA GLY A 106 -34.95 9.24 2.21
C GLY A 106 -35.21 8.62 3.59
N PHE A 107 -36.13 7.66 3.71
CA PHE A 107 -36.51 7.12 5.03
C PHE A 107 -35.37 6.38 5.73
N ALA A 108 -34.70 5.46 5.02
CA ALA A 108 -33.58 4.71 5.60
C ALA A 108 -32.40 5.63 5.97
N VAL A 109 -32.17 6.68 5.16
CA VAL A 109 -31.13 7.69 5.41
C VAL A 109 -31.42 8.47 6.69
N LEU A 110 -32.67 8.94 6.88
CA LEU A 110 -33.05 9.69 8.07
C LEU A 110 -33.06 8.83 9.34
N LEU A 111 -33.46 7.57 9.24
CA LEU A 111 -33.40 6.61 10.34
C LEU A 111 -31.96 6.45 10.83
N ASP A 112 -31.02 6.28 9.91
CA ASP A 112 -29.59 6.21 10.23
C ASP A 112 -29.06 7.51 10.86
N ILE A 113 -29.48 8.69 10.36
CA ILE A 113 -29.11 9.98 10.97
C ILE A 113 -29.57 10.04 12.43
N SER A 114 -30.79 9.60 12.72
CA SER A 114 -31.30 9.64 14.10
C SER A 114 -30.49 8.78 15.06
N VAL A 115 -30.15 7.55 14.65
CA VAL A 115 -29.31 6.64 15.46
C VAL A 115 -27.91 7.22 15.63
N GLU A 116 -27.35 7.77 14.57
CA GLU A 116 -26.02 8.35 14.54
C GLU A 116 -25.89 9.58 15.46
N ILE A 117 -26.89 10.46 15.52
CA ILE A 117 -26.88 11.59 16.46
C ILE A 117 -26.88 11.11 17.91
N CYS A 118 -27.60 10.01 18.22
CA CYS A 118 -27.52 9.41 19.55
C CYS A 118 -26.09 8.95 19.86
N GLU A 119 -25.43 8.28 18.91
CA GLU A 119 -24.06 7.79 19.08
C GLU A 119 -23.03 8.92 19.25
N LEU A 120 -23.18 10.03 18.52
CA LEU A 120 -22.32 11.21 18.69
C LEU A 120 -22.50 11.87 20.07
N ILE A 121 -23.73 11.98 20.56
CA ILE A 121 -23.96 12.51 21.91
C ILE A 121 -23.37 11.56 22.96
N LEU A 122 -23.48 10.25 22.75
CA LEU A 122 -22.85 9.26 23.63
C LEU A 122 -21.32 9.33 23.60
N SER A 123 -20.70 9.50 22.43
CA SER A 123 -19.24 9.56 22.31
C SER A 123 -18.63 10.80 22.96
N SER A 124 -19.43 11.86 23.17
CA SER A 124 -19.01 13.03 23.94
C SER A 124 -18.66 12.71 25.41
N GLY A 125 -19.18 11.62 25.97
CA GLY A 125 -18.97 11.24 27.36
C GLY A 125 -19.57 12.21 28.39
N ARG A 126 -20.44 13.14 27.97
CA ARG A 126 -21.07 14.17 28.83
C ARG A 126 -22.43 13.70 29.37
N PRO A 127 -22.54 13.30 30.66
CA PRO A 127 -23.76 12.72 31.20
C PRO A 127 -24.98 13.65 31.09
N GLU A 128 -24.79 14.96 31.27
CA GLU A 128 -25.87 15.94 31.22
C GLU A 128 -26.47 16.10 29.81
N LEU A 129 -25.66 15.91 28.76
CA LEU A 129 -26.15 15.91 27.37
C LEU A 129 -26.89 14.61 27.07
N ILE A 130 -26.33 13.50 27.53
CA ILE A 130 -26.91 12.17 27.35
C ILE A 130 -28.28 12.09 28.02
N GLU A 131 -28.37 12.44 29.31
CA GLU A 131 -29.63 12.41 30.09
C GLU A 131 -30.70 13.32 29.50
N ARG A 132 -30.32 14.48 28.95
CA ARG A 132 -31.27 15.47 28.42
C ARG A 132 -31.83 15.11 27.05
N TYR A 133 -31.00 14.61 26.13
CA TYR A 133 -31.39 14.48 24.72
C TYR A 133 -31.61 13.04 24.26
N VAL A 134 -30.79 12.09 24.72
CA VAL A 134 -30.78 10.72 24.20
C VAL A 134 -32.12 9.99 24.43
N PRO A 135 -32.81 10.08 25.59
CA PRO A 135 -34.07 9.38 25.79
C PRO A 135 -35.17 9.75 24.77
N ASP A 136 -35.26 11.02 24.36
CA ASP A 136 -36.24 11.48 23.38
C ASP A 136 -35.85 11.12 21.95
N LEU A 137 -34.55 11.17 21.62
CA LEU A 137 -34.02 10.76 20.32
C LEU A 137 -34.22 9.25 20.09
N VAL A 138 -33.92 8.41 21.09
CA VAL A 138 -34.11 6.95 21.03
C VAL A 138 -35.58 6.59 20.85
N ALA A 139 -36.47 7.35 21.48
CA ALA A 139 -37.91 7.15 21.37
C ALA A 139 -38.51 7.74 20.09
N GLY A 140 -37.72 8.45 19.27
CA GLY A 140 -38.19 9.11 18.04
C GLY A 140 -39.10 10.32 18.29
N ARG A 141 -39.18 10.84 19.52
CA ARG A 141 -39.97 12.03 19.88
C ARG A 141 -39.29 13.34 19.48
N ARG A 142 -37.96 13.30 19.31
CA ARG A 142 -37.15 14.38 18.76
C ARG A 142 -36.33 13.86 17.60
N PHE A 143 -36.08 14.72 16.62
CA PHE A 143 -35.17 14.44 15.52
C PHE A 143 -33.95 15.36 15.58
N GLY A 144 -32.76 14.75 15.55
CA GLY A 144 -31.49 15.45 15.53
C GLY A 144 -30.82 15.38 14.16
N VAL A 145 -30.05 16.39 13.82
CA VAL A 145 -29.18 16.39 12.62
C VAL A 145 -27.83 17.00 12.93
N GLN A 146 -26.83 16.67 12.12
CA GLN A 146 -25.49 17.24 12.19
C GLN A 146 -25.27 18.23 11.05
N GLY A 147 -24.48 19.28 11.29
CA GLY A 147 -24.10 20.25 10.26
C GLY A 147 -22.66 20.75 10.38
N ALA A 148 -21.82 20.40 9.40
CA ALA A 148 -20.46 20.92 9.25
C ALA A 148 -20.28 21.78 7.99
N TYR A 149 -20.93 21.42 6.88
CA TYR A 149 -20.71 22.05 5.57
C TYR A 149 -21.32 23.46 5.45
N GLU A 150 -20.62 24.36 4.76
CA GLU A 150 -21.01 25.78 4.61
C GLU A 150 -20.82 26.35 3.21
N SER A 151 -19.72 26.00 2.55
CA SER A 151 -19.21 26.72 1.37
C SER A 151 -18.64 25.75 0.32
N LEU A 152 -18.17 26.28 -0.82
CA LEU A 152 -17.60 25.49 -1.93
C LEU A 152 -16.43 24.61 -1.49
N ASP A 153 -15.61 25.08 -0.55
CA ASP A 153 -14.54 24.28 0.05
C ASP A 153 -15.07 23.64 1.36
N PRO A 154 -15.13 22.30 1.45
CA PRO A 154 -15.61 21.61 2.63
C PRO A 154 -14.74 21.84 3.89
N TYR A 155 -13.55 22.44 3.76
CA TYR A 155 -12.65 22.78 4.86
C TYR A 155 -12.60 24.30 5.17
N ASP A 156 -13.28 25.14 4.39
CA ASP A 156 -13.43 26.58 4.64
C ASP A 156 -14.63 26.86 5.56
N TYR A 157 -14.40 26.74 6.87
CA TYR A 157 -15.41 26.97 7.90
C TYR A 157 -15.54 28.46 8.25
N ARG A 158 -16.72 29.03 7.95
CA ARG A 158 -17.00 30.47 8.13
C ARG A 158 -17.87 30.76 9.34
N SER A 159 -18.61 29.77 9.83
CA SER A 159 -19.43 29.90 11.03
C SER A 159 -18.52 29.94 12.25
N THR A 160 -18.75 30.91 13.12
CA THR A 160 -17.88 31.21 14.25
C THR A 160 -18.57 31.03 15.58
N ALA A 161 -17.76 30.82 16.62
CA ALA A 161 -18.15 30.92 18.01
C ALA A 161 -17.12 31.76 18.76
N CYS A 162 -17.60 32.63 19.65
CA CYS A 162 -16.76 33.39 20.57
C CYS A 162 -17.40 33.41 21.97
N LEU A 163 -16.57 33.57 23.00
CA LEU A 163 -17.05 33.64 24.38
C LEU A 163 -17.29 35.11 24.77
N GLU A 164 -18.55 35.49 25.00
CA GLU A 164 -18.96 36.83 25.45
C GLU A 164 -19.72 36.70 26.79
N ASP A 165 -19.28 37.40 27.83
CA ASP A 165 -19.95 37.46 29.14
C ASP A 165 -20.26 36.10 29.79
N GLY A 166 -19.44 35.07 29.50
CA GLY A 166 -19.61 33.72 30.04
C GLY A 166 -20.55 32.81 29.23
N GLU A 167 -21.04 33.29 28.09
CA GLU A 167 -21.83 32.52 27.12
C GLU A 167 -21.12 32.43 25.77
N TRP A 168 -21.33 31.34 25.04
CA TRP A 168 -20.89 31.23 23.65
C TRP A 168 -21.87 31.92 22.73
N VAL A 169 -21.35 32.74 21.82
CA VAL A 169 -22.13 33.44 20.80
C VAL A 169 -21.77 32.85 19.45
N LEU A 170 -22.74 32.18 18.82
CA LEU A 170 -22.56 31.50 17.53
C LEU A 170 -23.14 32.36 16.40
N ASN A 171 -22.42 32.43 15.27
CA ASN A 171 -22.85 33.10 14.05
C ASN A 171 -22.50 32.27 12.81
N GLY A 172 -23.34 32.33 11.78
CA GLY A 172 -23.05 31.73 10.48
C GLY A 172 -24.22 30.94 9.89
N ALA A 173 -23.90 29.99 9.00
CA ALA A 173 -24.92 29.17 8.36
C ALA A 173 -24.37 27.80 7.97
N LYS A 174 -25.12 26.74 8.30
CA LYS A 174 -24.82 25.35 7.90
C LYS A 174 -25.79 24.87 6.84
N ARG A 175 -25.30 24.23 5.79
CA ARG A 175 -26.08 23.92 4.57
C ARG A 175 -26.12 22.43 4.28
N PHE A 176 -27.17 22.00 3.56
CA PHE A 176 -27.40 20.61 3.15
C PHE A 176 -27.63 19.63 4.32
N LEU A 177 -28.33 20.07 5.36
CA LEU A 177 -28.69 19.25 6.51
C LEU A 177 -29.96 18.45 6.17
N ALA A 178 -29.79 17.13 6.00
CA ALA A 178 -30.89 16.20 5.78
C ALA A 178 -31.75 16.12 7.05
N GLY A 179 -33.01 16.54 6.97
CA GLY A 179 -33.95 16.60 8.09
C GLY A 179 -34.09 17.99 8.75
N ALA A 180 -33.31 19.00 8.34
CA ALA A 180 -33.35 20.32 8.98
C ALA A 180 -34.73 20.99 9.00
N ARG A 181 -35.62 20.64 8.06
CA ARG A 181 -36.99 21.18 8.02
C ARG A 181 -37.84 20.77 9.22
N PHE A 182 -37.55 19.65 9.86
CA PHE A 182 -38.31 19.09 10.99
C PHE A 182 -37.43 18.70 12.19
N ALA A 183 -36.13 18.94 12.12
CA ALA A 183 -35.22 18.71 13.23
C ALA A 183 -35.54 19.63 14.42
N ASP A 184 -35.45 19.06 15.62
CA ASP A 184 -35.59 19.77 16.90
C ASP A 184 -34.22 20.16 17.47
N LEU A 185 -33.18 19.43 17.06
CA LEU A 185 -31.83 19.51 17.59
C LEU A 185 -30.78 19.49 16.46
N PHE A 186 -29.76 20.33 16.59
CA PHE A 186 -28.67 20.47 15.63
C PHE A 186 -27.33 20.31 16.34
N LEU A 187 -26.53 19.33 15.93
CA LEU A 187 -25.13 19.22 16.31
C LEU A 187 -24.28 19.97 15.28
N LEU A 188 -23.86 21.20 15.61
CA LEU A 188 -23.22 22.11 14.67
C LEU A 188 -21.73 22.29 14.98
N PHE A 189 -20.90 22.15 13.95
CA PHE A 189 -19.46 22.32 14.05
C PHE A 189 -19.10 23.75 13.66
N VAL A 190 -18.44 24.54 14.50
CA VAL A 190 -18.14 25.97 14.24
C VAL A 190 -16.72 26.30 14.65
N ARG A 191 -16.08 27.26 13.98
CA ARG A 191 -14.70 27.67 14.27
C ARG A 191 -14.66 28.61 15.47
N ASP A 192 -13.79 28.33 16.44
CA ASP A 192 -13.49 29.30 17.52
C ASP A 192 -12.78 30.53 16.94
N GLU A 193 -13.27 31.73 17.22
CA GLU A 193 -12.60 32.97 16.82
C GLU A 193 -11.25 33.17 17.53
N ALA A 194 -11.09 32.62 18.73
CA ALA A 194 -9.87 32.78 19.52
C ALA A 194 -8.76 31.82 19.09
N SER A 195 -9.03 30.52 19.02
CA SER A 195 -8.01 29.51 18.71
C SER A 195 -7.95 29.09 17.24
N ASN A 196 -8.99 29.37 16.44
CA ASN A 196 -9.25 28.76 15.13
C ASN A 196 -9.51 27.25 15.15
N ASP A 197 -9.65 26.63 16.32
CA ASP A 197 -10.02 25.22 16.41
C ASP A 197 -11.49 25.01 16.04
N MET A 198 -11.83 23.76 15.70
CA MET A 198 -13.21 23.36 15.49
C MET A 198 -13.88 23.04 16.83
N LEU A 199 -14.98 23.70 17.11
CA LEU A 199 -15.89 23.43 18.22
C LEU A 199 -17.14 22.70 17.71
N ALA A 200 -17.84 21.99 18.59
CA ALA A 200 -19.15 21.42 18.30
C ALA A 200 -20.16 21.74 19.39
N PHE A 201 -21.34 22.21 19.00
CA PHE A 201 -22.41 22.60 19.92
C PHE A 201 -23.71 21.86 19.61
N LEU A 202 -24.47 21.56 20.67
CA LEU A 202 -25.89 21.21 20.54
C LEU A 202 -26.75 22.47 20.57
N VAL A 203 -27.45 22.71 19.47
CA VAL A 203 -28.30 23.88 19.24
C VAL A 203 -29.74 23.41 19.06
N GLU A 204 -30.68 23.94 19.82
CA GLU A 204 -32.10 23.64 19.69
C GLU A 204 -32.74 24.55 18.65
N LYS A 205 -33.75 24.05 17.94
CA LYS A 205 -34.49 24.84 16.94
C LYS A 205 -35.08 26.13 17.50
N ASP A 206 -35.51 26.10 18.75
CA ASP A 206 -36.20 27.20 19.41
C ASP A 206 -35.23 28.14 20.17
N ASP A 207 -33.91 27.88 20.13
CA ASP A 207 -32.92 28.80 20.68
C ASP A 207 -32.99 30.16 19.91
N PRO A 208 -33.02 31.32 20.61
CA PRO A 208 -33.10 32.62 19.95
C PRO A 208 -31.97 32.84 18.94
N GLY A 209 -32.33 33.25 17.72
CA GLY A 209 -31.37 33.48 16.62
C GLY A 209 -31.14 32.27 15.70
N VAL A 210 -31.76 31.11 15.99
CA VAL A 210 -31.70 29.92 15.14
C VAL A 210 -32.85 29.96 14.12
N THR A 211 -32.52 29.83 12.83
CA THR A 211 -33.53 29.81 11.76
C THR A 211 -33.25 28.70 10.75
N PRO A 212 -33.99 27.58 10.81
CA PRO A 212 -33.99 26.58 9.75
C PRO A 212 -34.68 27.10 8.50
N ILE A 213 -34.05 26.92 7.33
CA ILE A 213 -34.54 27.36 6.03
C ILE A 213 -34.58 26.14 5.10
N HIS A 214 -35.73 25.91 4.48
CA HIS A 214 -35.90 24.83 3.50
C HIS A 214 -35.09 25.11 2.22
N MET A 215 -34.48 24.06 1.67
CA MET A 215 -33.81 24.09 0.38
C MET A 215 -34.54 23.19 -0.61
N ASP A 216 -34.95 23.74 -1.75
CA ASP A 216 -35.54 22.98 -2.85
C ASP A 216 -34.47 22.11 -3.54
N THR A 217 -34.83 20.87 -3.86
CA THR A 217 -33.93 19.87 -4.45
C THR A 217 -34.54 19.22 -5.68
N MET A 218 -33.71 18.63 -6.54
CA MET A 218 -34.17 17.84 -7.68
C MET A 218 -34.89 16.55 -7.24
N GLY A 219 -34.43 15.92 -6.16
CA GLY A 219 -34.96 14.67 -5.61
C GLY A 219 -34.81 14.63 -4.10
N MET A 220 -35.10 13.49 -3.47
CA MET A 220 -35.09 13.29 -2.03
C MET A 220 -35.99 14.29 -1.29
N HIS A 221 -37.13 14.68 -1.86
CA HIS A 221 -37.96 15.76 -1.32
C HIS A 221 -38.48 15.49 0.10
N THR A 222 -38.67 14.22 0.43
CA THR A 222 -39.13 13.72 1.74
C THR A 222 -38.04 13.79 2.82
N MET A 223 -36.78 14.00 2.42
CA MET A 223 -35.64 14.14 3.32
C MET A 223 -35.61 15.48 4.06
N GLY A 224 -36.44 16.46 3.65
CA GLY A 224 -36.53 17.74 4.34
C GLY A 224 -35.21 18.51 4.39
N LEU A 225 -34.45 18.48 3.29
CA LEU A 225 -33.15 19.15 3.18
C LEU A 225 -33.30 20.65 3.45
N GLY A 226 -32.35 21.20 4.20
CA GLY A 226 -32.34 22.61 4.54
C GLY A 226 -30.97 23.12 4.94
N GLN A 227 -30.96 24.39 5.32
CA GLN A 227 -29.86 25.05 5.99
C GLN A 227 -30.33 25.59 7.34
N VAL A 228 -29.40 25.87 8.25
CA VAL A 228 -29.68 26.52 9.53
C VAL A 228 -28.82 27.78 9.60
N VAL A 229 -29.47 28.91 9.81
CA VAL A 229 -28.81 30.21 10.03
C VAL A 229 -28.74 30.48 11.52
N LEU A 230 -27.57 30.96 11.95
CA LEU A 230 -27.27 31.35 13.32
C LEU A 230 -27.00 32.86 13.33
N ASP A 231 -27.86 33.61 14.00
CA ASP A 231 -27.69 35.05 14.24
C ASP A 231 -27.53 35.30 15.73
N ARG A 232 -26.27 35.48 16.15
CA ARG A 232 -25.84 35.72 17.53
C ARG A 232 -26.51 34.81 18.56
N VAL A 233 -26.52 33.51 18.27
CA VAL A 233 -27.15 32.50 19.14
C VAL A 233 -26.32 32.36 20.42
N ARG A 234 -26.91 32.70 21.56
CA ARG A 234 -26.26 32.63 22.88
C ARG A 234 -26.50 31.26 23.52
N LEU A 235 -25.43 30.55 23.83
CA LEU A 235 -25.47 29.21 24.43
C LEU A 235 -24.59 29.13 25.68
N PRO A 236 -25.06 28.49 26.76
CA PRO A 236 -24.23 28.24 27.94
C PRO A 236 -23.16 27.18 27.66
N GLU A 237 -22.05 27.19 28.42
CA GLU A 237 -20.92 26.25 28.30
C GLU A 237 -21.35 24.77 28.24
N TRP A 238 -22.42 24.39 28.95
CA TRP A 238 -22.86 22.99 28.99
C TRP A 238 -23.36 22.47 27.62
N ARG A 239 -23.69 23.35 26.65
CA ARG A 239 -24.07 22.98 25.28
C ARG A 239 -22.87 22.67 24.37
N LEU A 240 -21.64 22.98 24.81
CA LEU A 240 -20.41 22.62 24.11
C LEU A 240 -20.14 21.12 24.25
N VAL A 241 -20.07 20.42 23.11
CA VAL A 241 -19.84 18.97 23.01
C VAL A 241 -18.35 18.67 22.93
N TRP A 242 -17.63 19.32 22.00
CA TRP A 242 -16.18 19.15 21.81
C TRP A 242 -15.50 20.49 21.59
N ARG A 243 -14.29 20.67 22.16
CA ARG A 243 -13.50 21.91 22.09
C ARG A 243 -12.31 21.85 21.13
N ALA A 244 -11.58 20.74 21.07
CA ALA A 244 -10.44 20.60 20.16
C ALA A 244 -10.57 19.35 19.27
N ASP A 245 -11.25 18.31 19.77
CA ASP A 245 -11.38 17.03 19.08
C ASP A 245 -12.52 17.00 18.04
N ALA A 246 -13.27 18.10 17.88
CA ALA A 246 -14.46 18.12 17.03
C ALA A 246 -14.17 17.72 15.58
N LEU A 247 -13.02 18.12 15.02
CA LEU A 247 -12.64 17.72 13.67
C LEU A 247 -12.35 16.20 13.56
N SER A 248 -11.70 15.63 14.56
CA SER A 248 -11.42 14.19 14.64
C SER A 248 -12.72 13.39 14.74
N GLU A 249 -13.67 13.83 15.58
CA GLU A 249 -14.99 13.22 15.72
C GLU A 249 -15.81 13.32 14.42
N LEU A 250 -15.75 14.46 13.73
CA LEU A 250 -16.38 14.63 12.41
C LEU A 250 -15.83 13.65 11.36
N ASN A 251 -14.53 13.36 11.39
CA ASN A 251 -13.91 12.39 10.47
C ASN A 251 -14.28 10.95 10.84
N THR A 252 -14.25 10.59 12.13
CA THR A 252 -14.71 9.28 12.63
C THR A 252 -16.16 9.02 12.23
N TYR A 253 -17.02 10.04 12.36
CA TYR A 253 -18.39 10.06 11.87
C TYR A 253 -18.46 9.77 10.36
N ALA A 254 -17.74 10.57 9.55
CA ALA A 254 -17.82 10.49 8.10
C ALA A 254 -17.43 9.09 7.57
N ARG A 255 -16.49 8.43 8.26
CA ARG A 255 -16.05 7.05 7.96
C ARG A 255 -17.20 6.05 8.03
N ILE A 256 -17.91 5.97 9.17
CA ILE A 256 -19.04 5.05 9.36
C ILE A 256 -20.21 5.45 8.45
N ARG A 257 -20.45 6.76 8.32
CA ARG A 257 -21.57 7.31 7.56
C ARG A 257 -21.53 6.96 6.07
N ARG A 258 -20.33 6.89 5.47
CA ARG A 258 -20.12 6.40 4.10
C ARG A 258 -20.62 4.98 3.93
N THR A 259 -20.26 4.08 4.86
CA THR A 259 -20.68 2.67 4.84
C THR A 259 -22.20 2.55 4.99
N MET A 260 -22.82 3.26 5.94
CA MET A 260 -24.28 3.23 6.14
C MET A 260 -25.05 3.80 4.94
N SER A 261 -24.55 4.89 4.36
CA SER A 261 -25.12 5.45 3.13
C SER A 261 -25.10 4.44 1.98
N ALA A 262 -24.00 3.69 1.83
CA ALA A 262 -23.88 2.64 0.84
C ALA A 262 -24.86 1.46 1.09
N CYS A 263 -25.12 1.11 2.36
CA CYS A 263 -26.15 0.12 2.72
C CYS A 263 -27.55 0.54 2.28
N GLY A 264 -27.92 1.81 2.49
CA GLY A 264 -29.18 2.36 2.02
C GLY A 264 -29.31 2.30 0.49
N VAL A 265 -28.22 2.60 -0.22
CA VAL A 265 -28.17 2.47 -1.69
C VAL A 265 -28.36 1.02 -2.14
N LEU A 266 -27.72 0.04 -1.49
CA LEU A 266 -27.92 -1.38 -1.82
C LEU A 266 -29.38 -1.82 -1.72
N GLY A 267 -30.05 -1.42 -0.63
CA GLY A 267 -31.46 -1.72 -0.45
C GLY A 267 -32.30 -1.12 -1.58
N ALA A 268 -32.10 0.17 -1.88
CA ALA A 268 -32.79 0.85 -2.96
C ALA A 268 -32.55 0.17 -4.33
N LEU A 269 -31.33 -0.32 -4.58
CA LEU A 269 -31.00 -1.05 -5.81
C LEU A 269 -31.73 -2.38 -5.92
N ASP A 270 -31.75 -3.18 -4.85
CA ASP A 270 -32.47 -4.45 -4.85
C ASP A 270 -33.98 -4.22 -5.03
N GLY A 271 -34.52 -3.22 -4.32
CA GLY A 271 -35.92 -2.82 -4.42
C GLY A 271 -36.31 -2.33 -5.82
N VAL A 272 -35.49 -1.49 -6.49
CA VAL A 272 -35.83 -1.02 -7.84
C VAL A 272 -35.80 -2.16 -8.87
N ILE A 273 -34.86 -3.10 -8.74
CA ILE A 273 -34.75 -4.26 -9.63
C ILE A 273 -35.99 -5.15 -9.49
N GLU A 274 -36.37 -5.48 -8.26
CA GLU A 274 -37.59 -6.25 -7.96
C GLU A 274 -38.82 -5.56 -8.56
N ASN A 275 -39.02 -4.28 -8.27
CA ASN A 275 -40.14 -3.49 -8.79
C ASN A 275 -40.17 -3.45 -10.33
N CYS A 276 -39.02 -3.32 -11.00
CA CYS A 276 -38.94 -3.34 -12.46
C CYS A 276 -39.38 -4.69 -13.03
N VAL A 277 -38.87 -5.79 -12.48
CA VAL A 277 -39.22 -7.14 -12.94
C VAL A 277 -40.71 -7.40 -12.74
N GLU A 278 -41.26 -7.03 -11.58
CA GLU A 278 -42.70 -7.15 -11.31
C GLU A 278 -43.54 -6.32 -12.27
N ALA A 279 -43.16 -5.07 -12.54
CA ALA A 279 -43.87 -4.19 -13.46
C ALA A 279 -43.84 -4.67 -14.92
N LEU A 280 -42.80 -5.41 -15.31
CA LEU A 280 -42.66 -6.01 -16.65
C LEU A 280 -43.35 -7.38 -16.77
N ALA A 281 -43.60 -8.08 -15.65
CA ALA A 281 -44.09 -9.46 -15.65
C ALA A 281 -45.44 -9.65 -16.36
N THR A 282 -46.32 -8.65 -16.28
CA THR A 282 -47.64 -8.66 -16.91
C THR A 282 -47.64 -8.13 -18.35
N ARG A 283 -46.55 -7.50 -18.80
CA ARG A 283 -46.47 -6.85 -20.12
C ARG A 283 -46.26 -7.87 -21.22
N ARG A 284 -47.01 -7.72 -22.32
CA ARG A 284 -46.86 -8.52 -23.53
C ARG A 284 -46.60 -7.65 -24.75
N ARG A 285 -45.66 -8.08 -25.60
CA ARG A 285 -45.39 -7.51 -26.92
C ARG A 285 -45.40 -8.64 -27.94
N ALA A 286 -46.10 -8.46 -29.06
CA ALA A 286 -46.25 -9.49 -30.09
C ALA A 286 -46.63 -10.87 -29.52
N GLY A 287 -47.53 -10.90 -28.52
CA GLY A 287 -48.01 -12.12 -27.87
C GLY A 287 -47.08 -12.75 -26.81
N ARG A 288 -45.81 -12.34 -26.72
CA ARG A 288 -44.79 -12.86 -25.79
C ARG A 288 -44.66 -11.95 -24.57
N ARG A 289 -44.31 -12.50 -23.39
CA ARG A 289 -43.99 -11.66 -22.21
C ARG A 289 -42.74 -10.85 -22.48
N VAL A 290 -42.72 -9.60 -22.02
CA VAL A 290 -41.53 -8.73 -22.20
C VAL A 290 -40.30 -9.31 -21.51
N LEU A 291 -40.48 -9.97 -20.36
CA LEU A 291 -39.40 -10.64 -19.62
C LEU A 291 -38.73 -11.79 -20.40
N ASP A 292 -39.37 -12.35 -21.41
CA ASP A 292 -38.80 -13.49 -22.15
C ASP A 292 -37.86 -13.03 -23.28
N TYR A 293 -37.72 -11.72 -23.54
CA TYR A 293 -36.84 -11.24 -24.60
C TYR A 293 -35.37 -11.20 -24.13
N ALA A 294 -34.46 -11.76 -24.92
CA ALA A 294 -33.05 -11.89 -24.57
C ALA A 294 -32.37 -10.55 -24.22
N ASN A 295 -32.76 -9.44 -24.85
CA ASN A 295 -32.24 -8.12 -24.52
C ASN A 295 -32.74 -7.60 -23.15
N VAL A 296 -33.94 -8.00 -22.72
CA VAL A 296 -34.48 -7.70 -21.39
C VAL A 296 -33.77 -8.57 -20.35
N GLU A 297 -33.64 -9.88 -20.59
CA GLU A 297 -32.89 -10.80 -19.72
C GLU A 297 -31.45 -10.34 -19.51
N ARG A 298 -30.75 -9.94 -20.59
CA ARG A 298 -29.40 -9.38 -20.54
C ARG A 298 -29.34 -8.12 -19.67
N THR A 299 -30.31 -7.21 -19.81
CA THR A 299 -30.35 -5.98 -19.00
C THR A 299 -30.62 -6.27 -17.52
N VAL A 300 -31.52 -7.21 -17.21
CA VAL A 300 -31.75 -7.66 -15.82
C VAL A 300 -30.51 -8.35 -15.25
N GLY A 301 -29.81 -9.16 -16.05
CA GLY A 301 -28.54 -9.76 -15.68
C GLY A 301 -27.46 -8.73 -15.37
N GLU A 302 -27.36 -7.65 -16.16
CA GLU A 302 -26.44 -6.53 -15.91
C GLU A 302 -26.78 -5.82 -14.59
N MET A 303 -28.06 -5.51 -14.33
CA MET A 303 -28.49 -4.93 -13.06
C MET A 303 -28.16 -5.84 -11.86
N ARG A 304 -28.36 -7.16 -12.00
CA ARG A 304 -28.02 -8.11 -10.93
C ARG A 304 -26.52 -8.20 -10.68
N ALA A 305 -25.70 -8.20 -11.73
CA ALA A 305 -24.24 -8.21 -11.59
C ALA A 305 -23.74 -6.95 -10.85
N LEU A 306 -24.25 -5.78 -11.21
CA LEU A 306 -23.92 -4.51 -10.55
C LEU A 306 -24.31 -4.52 -9.07
N LEU A 307 -25.52 -5.00 -8.73
CA LEU A 307 -25.94 -5.16 -7.33
C LEU A 307 -25.01 -6.10 -6.55
N MET A 308 -24.58 -7.22 -7.15
CA MET A 308 -23.66 -8.16 -6.49
C MET A 308 -22.27 -7.54 -6.25
N GLN A 309 -21.76 -6.76 -7.21
CA GLN A 309 -20.49 -6.04 -7.07
C GLN A 309 -20.56 -5.00 -5.95
N ALA A 310 -21.61 -4.17 -5.94
CA ALA A 310 -21.85 -3.20 -4.88
C ALA A 310 -21.97 -3.89 -3.52
N ARG A 311 -22.73 -4.99 -3.42
CA ARG A 311 -22.94 -5.73 -2.17
C ARG A 311 -21.63 -6.30 -1.60
N ALA A 312 -20.78 -6.88 -2.44
CA ALA A 312 -19.48 -7.40 -2.01
C ALA A 312 -18.59 -6.30 -1.39
N SER A 313 -18.56 -5.12 -2.02
CA SER A 313 -17.78 -3.98 -1.52
C SER A 313 -18.31 -3.44 -0.19
N VAL A 314 -19.63 -3.25 -0.07
CA VAL A 314 -20.25 -2.75 1.16
C VAL A 314 -20.13 -3.73 2.32
N TYR A 315 -20.31 -5.04 2.08
CA TYR A 315 -20.21 -6.04 3.15
C TYR A 315 -18.77 -6.19 3.64
N ARG A 316 -17.78 -6.03 2.76
CA ARG A 316 -16.37 -5.95 3.20
C ARG A 316 -16.13 -4.73 4.09
N ALA A 317 -16.72 -3.57 3.77
CA ALA A 317 -16.63 -2.38 4.60
C ALA A 317 -17.35 -2.55 5.95
N LEU A 318 -18.53 -3.19 5.96
CA LEU A 318 -19.27 -3.50 7.19
C LEU A 318 -18.52 -4.47 8.10
N ASP A 319 -18.00 -5.56 7.56
CA ASP A 319 -17.23 -6.54 8.34
C ASP A 319 -15.98 -5.89 8.97
N GLY A 320 -15.32 -5.01 8.19
CA GLY A 320 -14.20 -4.20 8.67
C GLY A 320 -14.52 -3.24 9.82
N THR A 321 -15.80 -2.94 10.12
CA THR A 321 -16.16 -2.12 11.30
C THR A 321 -15.88 -2.82 12.63
N ARG A 322 -15.63 -4.13 12.62
CA ARG A 322 -15.27 -4.94 13.79
C ARG A 322 -13.77 -4.94 14.10
N ASP A 323 -12.97 -4.43 13.17
CA ASP A 323 -11.52 -4.39 13.26
C ASP A 323 -11.06 -3.18 14.08
N THR A 324 -10.37 -3.43 15.20
CA THR A 324 -9.90 -2.41 16.13
C THR A 324 -8.59 -1.76 15.69
N ASP A 325 -7.86 -2.36 14.76
CA ASP A 325 -6.53 -1.90 14.32
C ASP A 325 -6.62 -0.91 13.13
N ARG A 326 -7.84 -0.59 12.69
CA ARG A 326 -8.07 0.34 11.59
C ARG A 326 -7.86 1.79 11.99
N ASP A 327 -7.43 2.57 11.01
CA ASP A 327 -7.43 4.03 11.08
C ASP A 327 -8.84 4.54 11.50
N PRO A 328 -8.96 5.19 12.66
CA PRO A 328 -10.25 5.62 13.19
C PRO A 328 -10.89 6.73 12.35
N HIS A 329 -10.10 7.46 11.56
CA HIS A 329 -10.51 8.67 10.83
C HIS A 329 -10.74 8.44 9.34
N PHE A 330 -10.20 7.36 8.76
CA PHE A 330 -10.43 7.01 7.37
C PHE A 330 -10.47 5.51 7.16
N ASP A 331 -11.38 5.08 6.29
CA ASP A 331 -11.50 3.69 5.88
C ASP A 331 -11.56 3.61 4.35
N GLU A 332 -10.58 2.93 3.76
CA GLU A 332 -10.51 2.71 2.33
C GLU A 332 -11.71 1.89 1.82
N PHE A 333 -12.15 0.89 2.59
CA PHE A 333 -13.27 0.04 2.21
C PHE A 333 -14.58 0.82 2.28
N ALA A 334 -14.77 1.65 3.30
CA ALA A 334 -15.95 2.54 3.38
C ALA A 334 -15.98 3.53 2.19
N THR A 335 -14.82 4.07 1.83
CA THR A 335 -14.64 5.02 0.73
C THR A 335 -14.95 4.36 -0.63
N VAL A 336 -14.39 3.17 -0.88
CA VAL A 336 -14.69 2.37 -2.08
C VAL A 336 -16.15 1.94 -2.11
N ALA A 337 -16.72 1.49 -1.00
CA ALA A 337 -18.11 1.05 -0.90
C ALA A 337 -19.08 2.17 -1.25
N LYS A 338 -18.92 3.36 -0.65
CA LYS A 338 -19.76 4.53 -0.96
C LYS A 338 -19.62 4.96 -2.41
N HIS A 339 -18.40 4.97 -2.94
CA HIS A 339 -18.14 5.34 -4.33
C HIS A 339 -18.80 4.34 -5.29
N HIS A 340 -18.44 3.07 -5.16
CA HIS A 340 -18.84 2.02 -6.07
C HIS A 340 -20.35 1.73 -6.04
N ALA A 341 -20.99 1.75 -4.87
CA ALA A 341 -22.44 1.58 -4.76
C ALA A 341 -23.20 2.69 -5.49
N SER A 342 -22.69 3.93 -5.42
CA SER A 342 -23.29 5.09 -6.11
C SER A 342 -23.16 4.97 -7.64
N GLU A 343 -21.99 4.58 -8.15
CA GLU A 343 -21.77 4.34 -9.58
C GLU A 343 -22.67 3.22 -10.12
N CYS A 344 -22.80 2.13 -9.36
CA CYS A 344 -23.74 1.06 -9.68
C CYS A 344 -25.18 1.58 -9.70
N ALA A 345 -25.55 2.46 -8.78
CA ALA A 345 -26.88 3.04 -8.70
C ALA A 345 -27.22 3.93 -9.90
N LEU A 346 -26.27 4.74 -10.37
CA LEU A 346 -26.43 5.52 -11.59
C LEU A 346 -26.63 4.64 -12.81
N ARG A 347 -25.81 3.58 -12.94
CA ARG A 347 -25.90 2.66 -14.06
C ARG A 347 -27.22 1.88 -14.03
N ILE A 348 -27.62 1.34 -12.88
CA ILE A 348 -28.91 0.65 -12.73
C ILE A 348 -30.06 1.62 -13.03
N GLY A 349 -30.02 2.85 -12.55
CA GLY A 349 -31.01 3.89 -12.89
C GLY A 349 -31.18 4.07 -14.39
N GLN A 350 -30.08 4.18 -15.14
CA GLN A 350 -30.12 4.28 -16.61
C GLN A 350 -30.74 3.03 -17.27
N LEU A 351 -30.43 1.83 -16.77
CA LEU A 351 -30.98 0.57 -17.27
C LEU A 351 -32.49 0.47 -17.00
N VAL A 352 -32.93 0.89 -15.82
CA VAL A 352 -34.35 1.00 -15.45
C VAL A 352 -35.08 1.94 -16.41
N MET A 353 -34.49 3.11 -16.68
CA MET A 353 -35.06 4.07 -17.64
C MET A 353 -35.25 3.44 -19.03
N GLY A 354 -34.27 2.66 -19.48
CA GLY A 354 -34.35 1.93 -20.75
C GLY A 354 -35.41 0.82 -20.77
N LEU A 355 -35.56 0.07 -19.68
CA LEU A 355 -36.53 -1.03 -19.58
C LEU A 355 -37.98 -0.56 -19.51
N MET A 356 -38.24 0.53 -18.78
CA MET A 356 -39.60 1.02 -18.54
C MET A 356 -40.11 1.94 -19.66
N GLY A 357 -39.23 2.39 -20.56
CA GLY A 357 -39.58 3.16 -21.75
C GLY A 357 -40.19 4.52 -21.41
N GLY A 358 -41.25 4.93 -22.11
CA GLY A 358 -41.89 6.24 -21.91
C GLY A 358 -42.42 6.46 -20.48
N GLU A 359 -42.90 5.40 -19.82
CA GLU A 359 -43.32 5.49 -18.42
C GLU A 359 -42.18 5.89 -17.49
N ALA A 360 -40.95 5.54 -17.86
CA ALA A 360 -39.78 5.86 -17.05
C ALA A 360 -39.55 7.36 -16.92
N TYR A 361 -40.03 8.15 -17.88
CA TYR A 361 -39.88 9.60 -17.93
C TYR A 361 -41.06 10.36 -17.29
N MET A 362 -42.14 9.64 -16.97
CA MET A 362 -43.38 10.24 -16.48
C MET A 362 -43.40 10.26 -14.95
N SER A 363 -43.65 11.43 -14.35
CA SER A 363 -43.76 11.60 -12.89
C SER A 363 -44.93 10.85 -12.23
N ALA A 364 -45.86 10.32 -13.04
CA ALA A 364 -46.93 9.43 -12.58
C ALA A 364 -46.41 8.04 -12.16
N PHE A 365 -45.22 7.65 -12.61
CA PHE A 365 -44.59 6.38 -12.31
C PHE A 365 -43.34 6.57 -11.43
N PRO A 366 -42.93 5.56 -10.64
CA PRO A 366 -41.86 5.73 -9.65
C PRO A 366 -40.44 5.75 -10.24
N TRP A 367 -40.28 5.50 -11.54
CA TRP A 367 -38.97 5.24 -12.17
C TRP A 367 -38.08 6.48 -12.25
N GLU A 368 -38.63 7.62 -12.71
CA GLU A 368 -37.89 8.88 -12.81
C GLU A 368 -37.41 9.35 -11.43
N ARG A 369 -38.24 9.13 -10.40
CA ARG A 369 -37.94 9.48 -9.02
C ARG A 369 -36.68 8.78 -8.52
N PHE A 370 -36.52 7.49 -8.80
CA PHE A 370 -35.32 6.76 -8.39
C PHE A 370 -34.04 7.43 -8.91
N MET A 371 -34.03 7.84 -10.17
CA MET A 371 -32.89 8.55 -10.77
C MET A 371 -32.65 9.91 -10.10
N ARG A 372 -33.71 10.72 -9.91
CA ARG A 372 -33.60 12.02 -9.21
C ARG A 372 -33.07 11.87 -7.79
N ASP A 373 -33.54 10.85 -7.07
CA ASP A 373 -33.19 10.63 -5.67
C ASP A 373 -31.73 10.18 -5.51
N ILE A 374 -31.24 9.27 -6.36
CA ILE A 374 -29.83 8.80 -6.33
C ILE A 374 -28.83 9.89 -6.69
N LEU A 375 -29.18 10.80 -7.61
CA LEU A 375 -28.29 11.90 -7.98
C LEU A 375 -27.89 12.75 -6.76
N GLY A 376 -28.78 12.90 -5.78
CA GLY A 376 -28.49 13.61 -4.53
C GLY A 376 -27.47 12.89 -3.63
N LEU A 377 -27.31 11.56 -3.78
CA LEU A 377 -26.39 10.76 -2.97
C LEU A 377 -24.95 10.80 -3.50
N ILE A 378 -24.73 11.22 -4.76
CA ILE A 378 -23.40 11.30 -5.38
C ILE A 378 -22.49 12.25 -4.61
N SER A 379 -22.98 13.43 -4.26
CA SER A 379 -22.22 14.47 -3.57
C SER A 379 -22.18 14.28 -2.05
N GLY A 380 -23.19 13.60 -1.48
CA GLY A 380 -23.27 13.34 -0.04
C GLY A 380 -22.09 12.51 0.45
N GLN A 381 -21.58 12.82 1.65
CA GLN A 381 -20.51 12.06 2.32
C GLN A 381 -19.19 11.95 1.51
N GLY A 382 -18.90 12.99 0.75
CA GLY A 382 -17.74 13.09 -0.15
C GLY A 382 -18.16 12.87 -1.59
N SER A 383 -17.82 13.81 -2.49
CA SER A 383 -18.06 13.64 -3.92
C SER A 383 -17.28 12.44 -4.47
N GLN A 384 -17.72 11.84 -5.58
CA GLN A 384 -17.01 10.71 -6.19
C GLN A 384 -15.53 11.03 -6.46
N GLU A 385 -15.27 12.24 -6.98
CA GLU A 385 -13.93 12.74 -7.22
C GLU A 385 -13.10 12.84 -5.93
N THR A 386 -13.67 13.42 -4.86
CA THR A 386 -12.97 13.54 -3.58
C THR A 386 -12.58 12.18 -3.01
N LEU A 387 -13.45 11.18 -3.13
CA LEU A 387 -13.16 9.82 -2.66
C LEU A 387 -12.02 9.19 -3.45
N LEU A 388 -11.99 9.35 -4.77
CA LEU A 388 -10.90 8.86 -5.63
C LEU A 388 -9.57 9.59 -5.36
N MET A 389 -9.60 10.91 -5.16
CA MET A 389 -8.42 11.68 -4.78
C MET A 389 -7.84 11.20 -3.43
N GLN A 390 -8.69 10.98 -2.43
CA GLN A 390 -8.25 10.47 -1.12
C GLN A 390 -7.64 9.07 -1.21
N LEU A 391 -8.25 8.17 -1.99
CA LEU A 391 -7.70 6.84 -2.26
C LEU A 391 -6.36 6.95 -2.98
N GLY A 392 -6.28 7.74 -4.05
CA GLY A 392 -5.06 7.94 -4.83
C GLY A 392 -3.91 8.49 -4.01
N GLN A 393 -4.14 9.54 -3.20
CA GLN A 393 -3.14 10.12 -2.31
C GLN A 393 -2.59 9.07 -1.32
N ARG A 394 -3.48 8.30 -0.67
CA ARG A 394 -3.07 7.26 0.28
C ARG A 394 -2.30 6.13 -0.39
N THR A 395 -2.75 5.66 -1.55
CA THR A 395 -2.05 4.62 -2.31
C THR A 395 -0.64 5.09 -2.72
N ILE A 396 -0.51 6.33 -3.20
CA ILE A 396 0.81 6.89 -3.57
C ILE A 396 1.73 6.95 -2.35
N VAL A 397 1.26 7.56 -1.24
CA VAL A 397 2.07 7.67 0.00
C VAL A 397 2.45 6.30 0.54
N GLY A 398 1.54 5.32 0.51
CA GLY A 398 1.82 3.95 0.93
C GLY A 398 2.91 3.29 0.10
N ILE A 399 2.79 3.35 -1.24
CA ILE A 399 3.76 2.75 -2.16
C ILE A 399 5.13 3.46 -2.07
N GLU A 400 5.16 4.79 -2.08
CA GLU A 400 6.39 5.56 -1.94
C GLU A 400 7.04 5.33 -0.58
N GLY A 401 6.25 5.28 0.48
CA GLY A 401 6.71 4.96 1.83
C GLY A 401 7.39 3.59 1.89
N THR A 402 6.81 2.56 1.26
CA THR A 402 7.42 1.24 1.15
C THR A 402 8.79 1.30 0.47
N ARG A 403 8.90 1.96 -0.69
CA ARG A 403 10.19 2.11 -1.40
C ARG A 403 11.23 2.82 -0.54
N VAL A 404 10.84 3.89 0.15
CA VAL A 404 11.75 4.65 1.03
C VAL A 404 12.26 3.77 2.19
N ARG A 405 11.40 2.91 2.76
CA ARG A 405 11.77 1.94 3.80
C ARG A 405 12.73 0.87 3.27
N GLU A 406 12.46 0.29 2.09
CA GLU A 406 13.34 -0.66 1.40
C GLU A 406 14.76 -0.10 1.26
N GLU A 407 14.88 1.08 0.64
CA GLU A 407 16.19 1.70 0.44
C GLU A 407 16.86 2.10 1.77
N ALA A 408 16.07 2.48 2.79
CA ALA A 408 16.61 2.81 4.11
C ALA A 408 17.24 1.59 4.79
N ALA A 409 16.58 0.43 4.73
CA ALA A 409 17.09 -0.84 5.25
C ALA A 409 18.39 -1.25 4.54
N GLU A 410 18.42 -1.23 3.21
CA GLU A 410 19.62 -1.54 2.42
C GLU A 410 20.78 -0.57 2.73
N ARG A 411 20.49 0.73 2.87
CA ARG A 411 21.48 1.74 3.30
C ARG A 411 21.98 1.50 4.72
N THR A 412 21.13 1.04 5.63
CA THR A 412 21.53 0.66 6.99
C THR A 412 22.49 -0.52 6.95
N VAL A 413 22.19 -1.57 6.19
CA VAL A 413 23.09 -2.73 6.03
C VAL A 413 24.43 -2.31 5.41
N ALA A 414 24.41 -1.45 4.39
CA ALA A 414 25.64 -0.89 3.83
C ALA A 414 26.45 -0.09 4.86
N LYS A 415 25.80 0.69 5.74
CA LYS A 415 26.49 1.39 6.85
C LYS A 415 27.14 0.43 7.84
N LEU A 416 26.47 -0.67 8.16
CA LEU A 416 27.03 -1.71 9.03
C LEU A 416 28.23 -2.40 8.37
N ALA A 417 28.19 -2.60 7.06
CA ALA A 417 29.30 -3.15 6.28
C ALA A 417 30.56 -2.27 6.29
N ASP A 418 30.42 -0.94 6.32
CA ASP A 418 31.57 -0.05 6.50
C ASP A 418 32.33 -0.37 7.82
N SER A 419 31.60 -0.69 8.89
CA SER A 419 32.21 -1.05 10.17
C SER A 419 32.90 -2.41 10.10
N TRP A 420 32.35 -3.36 9.34
CA TRP A 420 33.00 -4.63 9.03
C TRP A 420 34.34 -4.42 8.33
N TRP A 421 34.38 -3.62 7.27
CA TRP A 421 35.61 -3.24 6.57
C TRP A 421 36.61 -2.50 7.45
N ALA A 422 36.13 -1.60 8.30
CA ALA A 422 36.99 -0.81 9.20
C ALA A 422 37.80 -1.69 10.17
N LEU A 423 37.17 -2.73 10.74
CA LEU A 423 37.87 -3.65 11.66
C LEU A 423 38.91 -4.51 10.95
N HIS A 424 38.59 -5.00 9.74
CA HIS A 424 39.53 -5.78 8.95
C HIS A 424 40.72 -4.92 8.51
N ALA A 425 40.49 -3.66 8.13
CA ALA A 425 41.56 -2.72 7.84
C ALA A 425 42.41 -2.42 9.07
N ALA A 426 41.80 -2.24 10.25
CA ALA A 426 42.53 -1.99 11.50
C ALA A 426 43.42 -3.17 11.89
N GLU A 427 42.93 -4.40 11.73
CA GLU A 427 43.73 -5.61 11.95
C GLU A 427 44.86 -5.75 10.93
N ALA A 428 44.58 -5.55 9.63
CA ALA A 428 45.59 -5.61 8.58
C ALA A 428 46.70 -4.56 8.82
N ALA A 429 46.34 -3.35 9.24
CA ALA A 429 47.29 -2.31 9.61
C ALA A 429 48.16 -2.74 10.82
N ALA A 430 47.56 -3.37 11.83
CA ALA A 430 48.26 -3.85 13.02
C ALA A 430 49.25 -5.00 12.73
N ASN A 431 48.96 -5.81 11.72
CA ASN A 431 49.76 -6.97 11.30
C ASN A 431 50.77 -6.67 10.18
N GLY A 432 50.86 -5.42 9.72
CA GLY A 432 51.74 -5.02 8.62
C GLY A 432 51.10 -5.30 7.26
N ALA A 433 50.18 -4.42 6.86
CA ALA A 433 49.39 -4.56 5.64
C ALA A 433 50.27 -4.85 4.40
N PRO A 434 49.84 -5.72 3.46
CA PRO A 434 50.58 -6.02 2.24
C PRO A 434 50.90 -4.72 1.48
N GLY A 435 52.13 -4.58 0.97
CA GLY A 435 52.64 -3.30 0.46
C GLY A 435 51.78 -2.62 -0.62
N GLN A 436 51.06 -3.39 -1.45
CA GLN A 436 50.14 -2.85 -2.47
C GLN A 436 48.80 -2.36 -1.90
N LEU A 437 48.41 -2.82 -0.72
CA LEU A 437 47.15 -2.48 -0.04
C LEU A 437 47.35 -1.50 1.11
N ALA A 438 48.58 -1.25 1.54
CA ALA A 438 48.92 -0.44 2.71
C ALA A 438 48.25 0.96 2.68
N ASP A 439 48.29 1.64 1.52
CA ASP A 439 47.68 2.96 1.36
C ASP A 439 46.15 2.91 1.48
N THR A 440 45.50 1.94 0.83
CA THR A 440 44.03 1.77 0.90
C THR A 440 43.54 1.31 2.28
N VAL A 441 44.36 0.53 3.00
CA VAL A 441 44.10 0.13 4.39
C VAL A 441 44.21 1.34 5.32
N ALA A 442 45.24 2.16 5.15
CA ALA A 442 45.42 3.40 5.91
C ALA A 442 44.31 4.43 5.62
N GLU A 443 43.87 4.53 4.36
CA GLU A 443 42.73 5.35 3.95
C GLU A 443 41.46 4.88 4.66
N MET A 444 41.18 3.57 4.66
CA MET A 444 39.99 3.00 5.32
C MET A 444 40.00 3.26 6.83
N ALA A 445 41.13 3.06 7.50
CA ALA A 445 41.27 3.35 8.93
C ALA A 445 41.04 4.84 9.24
N THR A 446 41.62 5.73 8.42
CA THR A 446 41.46 7.19 8.53
C THR A 446 40.00 7.61 8.31
N ALA A 447 39.35 7.10 7.26
CA ALA A 447 37.97 7.39 6.94
C ALA A 447 37.00 6.85 8.01
N ALA A 448 37.33 5.71 8.63
CA ALA A 448 36.61 5.15 9.76
C ALA A 448 36.87 5.89 11.08
N LYS A 449 37.88 6.78 11.13
CA LYS A 449 38.38 7.48 12.32
C LYS A 449 38.86 6.52 13.40
N LEU A 450 39.59 5.49 13.00
CA LEU A 450 40.19 4.52 13.92
C LEU A 450 41.62 4.92 14.25
N ASP A 451 41.91 5.04 15.54
CA ASP A 451 43.27 5.15 16.03
C ASP A 451 44.03 3.81 15.86
N PRO A 452 45.37 3.82 15.80
CA PRO A 452 46.15 2.59 15.77
C PRO A 452 45.80 1.66 16.93
N VAL A 453 45.47 0.40 16.62
CA VAL A 453 45.06 -0.58 17.63
C VAL A 453 46.22 -0.85 18.61
N PRO A 454 46.05 -0.56 19.92
CA PRO A 454 47.06 -0.82 20.93
C PRO A 454 47.50 -2.27 20.93
N ALA A 455 48.78 -2.54 21.19
CA ALA A 455 49.32 -3.90 21.20
C ALA A 455 48.52 -4.87 22.10
N ALA A 456 48.02 -4.39 23.24
CA ALA A 456 47.20 -5.16 24.18
C ALA A 456 45.85 -5.62 23.60
N GLN A 457 45.27 -4.89 22.64
CA GLN A 457 43.95 -5.15 22.08
C GLN A 457 43.98 -5.91 20.74
N ARG A 458 45.17 -6.13 20.16
CA ARG A 458 45.32 -6.81 18.85
C ARG A 458 44.83 -8.25 18.90
N ALA A 459 45.17 -9.00 19.95
CA ALA A 459 44.75 -10.38 20.11
C ALA A 459 43.21 -10.51 20.26
N GLU A 460 42.58 -9.57 20.97
CA GLU A 460 41.12 -9.53 21.13
C GLU A 460 40.42 -9.23 19.80
N LEU A 461 40.96 -8.32 18.98
CA LEU A 461 40.44 -8.03 17.64
C LEU A 461 40.54 -9.23 16.71
N THR A 462 41.69 -9.91 16.70
CA THR A 462 41.87 -11.12 15.87
C THR A 462 40.91 -12.23 16.30
N ALA A 463 40.77 -12.48 17.61
CA ALA A 463 39.85 -13.49 18.13
C ALA A 463 38.38 -13.18 17.82
N PHE A 464 37.96 -11.91 17.93
CA PHE A 464 36.60 -11.47 17.59
C PHE A 464 36.28 -11.75 16.11
N LEU A 465 37.20 -11.40 15.21
CA LEU A 465 37.03 -11.60 13.78
C LEU A 465 37.15 -13.08 13.38
N ASP A 466 38.02 -13.87 14.01
CA ASP A 466 38.09 -15.33 13.81
C ASP A 466 36.76 -16.00 14.18
N GLY A 467 36.18 -15.62 15.33
CA GLY A 467 34.86 -16.11 15.74
C GLY A 467 33.76 -15.71 14.74
N ALA A 468 33.81 -14.49 14.21
CA ALA A 468 32.86 -14.03 13.20
C ALA A 468 32.94 -14.83 11.89
N HIS A 469 34.15 -15.06 11.37
CA HIS A 469 34.35 -15.86 10.15
C HIS A 469 34.00 -17.33 10.35
N ALA A 470 34.28 -17.90 11.53
CA ALA A 470 33.88 -19.26 11.87
C ALA A 470 32.36 -19.42 11.87
N ALA A 471 31.62 -18.47 12.45
CA ALA A 471 30.15 -18.48 12.46
C ALA A 471 29.57 -18.40 11.04
N LEU A 472 30.13 -17.53 10.19
CA LEU A 472 29.72 -17.41 8.79
C LEU A 472 30.03 -18.68 7.98
N ALA A 473 31.19 -19.29 8.19
CA ALA A 473 31.57 -20.53 7.53
C ALA A 473 30.64 -21.68 7.91
N ALA A 474 30.27 -21.79 9.19
CA ALA A 474 29.30 -22.76 9.67
C ALA A 474 27.91 -22.53 9.07
N ALA A 475 27.38 -21.30 9.09
CA ALA A 475 26.09 -21.00 8.46
C ALA A 475 26.07 -21.36 6.97
N ARG A 476 27.14 -21.05 6.23
CA ARG A 476 27.25 -21.36 4.79
C ARG A 476 27.36 -22.85 4.49
N SER A 477 27.88 -23.66 5.42
CA SER A 477 27.96 -25.11 5.27
C SER A 477 26.70 -25.83 5.75
N GLY A 478 25.64 -25.09 6.12
CA GLY A 478 24.42 -25.66 6.70
C GLY A 478 24.61 -26.15 8.15
N GLN A 479 25.71 -25.74 8.79
CA GLN A 479 25.97 -26.03 10.19
C GLN A 479 25.45 -24.91 11.10
N PRO A 480 25.12 -25.21 12.37
CA PRO A 480 24.75 -24.20 13.34
C PRO A 480 25.87 -23.15 13.49
N PRO A 481 25.61 -21.84 13.29
CA PRO A 481 26.65 -20.81 13.32
C PRO A 481 27.33 -20.61 14.69
N GLY A 482 26.82 -21.22 15.75
CA GLY A 482 27.26 -20.96 17.12
C GLY A 482 26.86 -19.57 17.62
N ALA A 483 27.37 -19.18 18.80
CA ALA A 483 27.05 -17.91 19.41
C ALA A 483 27.66 -16.73 18.63
N LEU A 484 26.89 -15.65 18.48
CA LEU A 484 27.36 -14.39 17.89
C LEU A 484 28.50 -13.81 18.77
N PRO A 485 29.71 -13.56 18.22
CA PRO A 485 30.83 -13.04 19.01
C PRO A 485 30.47 -11.72 19.69
N GLU A 486 30.76 -11.63 20.97
CA GLU A 486 30.51 -10.43 21.78
C GLU A 486 31.64 -9.40 21.58
N VAL A 487 31.28 -8.12 21.66
CA VAL A 487 32.26 -7.03 21.55
C VAL A 487 33.21 -7.10 22.75
N PRO A 488 34.54 -7.21 22.54
CA PRO A 488 35.50 -7.28 23.63
C PRO A 488 35.39 -6.07 24.57
N GLY A 489 35.32 -6.31 25.88
CA GLY A 489 35.19 -5.25 26.89
C GLY A 489 36.39 -4.31 26.96
N GLY A 490 37.54 -4.72 26.42
CA GLY A 490 38.73 -3.89 26.29
C GLY A 490 38.62 -2.80 25.23
N PHE A 491 37.66 -2.87 24.31
CA PHE A 491 37.49 -1.86 23.26
C PHE A 491 36.85 -0.58 23.80
N ALA A 492 37.37 0.56 23.37
CA ALA A 492 36.87 1.87 23.75
C ALA A 492 36.70 2.80 22.54
N GLY A 493 35.86 3.83 22.70
CA GLY A 493 35.65 4.87 21.69
C GLY A 493 35.23 4.31 20.32
N ARG A 494 35.87 4.80 19.25
CA ARG A 494 35.55 4.42 17.87
C ARG A 494 35.76 2.94 17.58
N LEU A 495 36.73 2.28 18.23
CA LEU A 495 36.95 0.85 18.01
C LEU A 495 35.76 0.01 18.51
N ALA A 496 35.21 0.34 19.68
CA ALA A 496 34.01 -0.31 20.22
C ALA A 496 32.78 -0.06 19.35
N GLU A 497 32.58 1.18 18.88
CA GLU A 497 31.49 1.52 17.96
C GLU A 497 31.55 0.71 16.66
N ARG A 498 32.75 0.56 16.07
CA ARG A 498 32.95 -0.24 14.85
C ARG A 498 32.76 -1.73 15.13
N ALA A 499 33.21 -2.24 16.27
CA ALA A 499 32.96 -3.61 16.70
C ALA A 499 31.46 -3.92 16.82
N ALA A 500 30.68 -3.05 17.46
CA ALA A 500 29.23 -3.20 17.56
C ALA A 500 28.53 -3.16 16.19
N GLY A 501 28.95 -2.24 15.32
CA GLY A 501 28.43 -2.17 13.94
C GLY A 501 28.76 -3.41 13.12
N ALA A 502 29.98 -3.93 13.22
CA ALA A 502 30.42 -5.16 12.54
C ALA A 502 29.67 -6.40 13.07
N ARG A 503 29.43 -6.48 14.39
CA ARG A 503 28.58 -7.52 14.99
C ARG A 503 27.15 -7.47 14.44
N SER A 504 26.61 -6.27 14.25
CA SER A 504 25.26 -6.10 13.68
C SER A 504 25.21 -6.49 12.20
N PHE A 505 26.25 -6.15 11.43
CA PHE A 505 26.41 -6.62 10.05
C PHE A 505 26.47 -8.16 9.99
N LEU A 506 27.26 -8.77 10.88
CA LEU A 506 27.36 -10.23 11.01
C LEU A 506 26.01 -10.87 11.31
N ALA A 507 25.21 -10.29 12.22
CA ALA A 507 23.86 -10.77 12.50
C ALA A 507 22.96 -10.74 11.25
N CYS A 508 23.03 -9.68 10.44
CA CYS A 508 22.31 -9.59 9.17
C CYS A 508 22.73 -10.70 8.20
N ALA A 509 24.03 -10.94 8.07
CA ALA A 509 24.58 -12.01 7.23
C ALA A 509 24.14 -13.40 7.71
N LEU A 510 24.24 -13.69 9.01
CA LEU A 510 23.82 -14.97 9.58
C LEU A 510 22.31 -15.20 9.43
N ALA A 511 21.49 -14.19 9.67
CA ALA A 511 20.05 -14.30 9.48
C ALA A 511 19.67 -14.57 8.02
N ARG A 512 20.46 -14.05 7.07
CA ARG A 512 20.25 -14.31 5.65
C ARG A 512 20.69 -15.71 5.23
N GLU A 513 21.86 -16.17 5.68
CA GLU A 513 22.42 -17.48 5.31
C GLU A 513 21.66 -18.63 5.99
N SER A 514 21.16 -18.43 7.21
CA SER A 514 20.33 -19.42 7.91
C SER A 514 18.88 -19.50 7.40
N GLY A 515 18.42 -18.53 6.61
CA GLY A 515 17.02 -18.46 6.17
C GLY A 515 16.05 -17.85 7.19
N LEU A 516 16.55 -17.39 8.34
CA LEU A 516 15.75 -16.72 9.37
C LEU A 516 14.95 -15.52 8.83
N LEU A 517 15.51 -14.75 7.90
CA LEU A 517 14.80 -13.61 7.29
C LEU A 517 13.54 -14.03 6.51
N ALA A 518 13.57 -15.18 5.84
CA ALA A 518 12.40 -15.71 5.13
C ALA A 518 11.33 -16.21 6.12
N ARG A 519 11.73 -16.71 7.30
CA ARG A 519 10.78 -17.09 8.34
C ARG A 519 10.00 -15.90 8.89
N LEU A 520 10.59 -14.71 8.92
CA LEU A 520 10.00 -13.50 9.51
C LEU A 520 8.90 -12.85 8.66
N LEU A 521 8.57 -13.42 7.50
CA LEU A 521 7.43 -12.97 6.68
C LEU A 521 6.09 -13.16 7.38
N GLU A 522 6.03 -14.12 8.30
CA GLU A 522 4.89 -14.33 9.19
C GLU A 522 5.29 -13.96 10.62
N PRO A 523 4.48 -13.15 11.34
CA PRO A 523 4.75 -12.81 12.73
C PRO A 523 5.00 -14.05 13.59
N CYS A 524 6.06 -14.01 14.39
CA CYS A 524 6.52 -15.17 15.16
C CYS A 524 7.20 -14.78 16.47
N THR A 525 7.22 -15.71 17.42
CA THR A 525 8.07 -15.59 18.62
C THR A 525 9.49 -16.08 18.31
N PRO A 526 10.52 -15.68 19.09
CA PRO A 526 11.89 -16.20 18.92
C PRO A 526 11.96 -17.73 18.91
N LYS A 527 11.14 -18.37 19.75
CA LYS A 527 11.02 -19.84 19.82
C LYS A 527 10.45 -20.44 18.54
N GLU A 528 9.39 -19.85 17.99
CA GLU A 528 8.81 -20.29 16.71
C GLU A 528 9.77 -20.08 15.54
N ALA A 529 10.57 -19.00 15.57
CA ALA A 529 11.58 -18.73 14.58
C ALA A 529 12.73 -19.75 14.64
N ALA A 530 13.24 -20.04 15.84
CA ALA A 530 14.30 -21.04 16.06
C ALA A 530 13.87 -22.43 15.59
N ALA A 531 12.63 -22.84 15.90
CA ALA A 531 12.10 -24.14 15.51
C ALA A 531 11.94 -24.30 13.98
N ALA A 532 11.82 -23.20 13.24
CA ALA A 532 11.62 -23.21 11.80
C ALA A 532 12.94 -23.20 11.00
N VAL A 533 14.07 -22.97 11.67
CA VAL A 533 15.39 -22.85 11.04
C VAL A 533 16.29 -23.96 11.58
N GLU A 534 16.66 -24.90 10.71
CA GLU A 534 17.51 -26.03 11.11
C GLU A 534 18.86 -25.54 11.65
N GLY A 535 19.21 -25.97 12.87
CA GLY A 535 20.48 -25.62 13.50
C GLY A 535 20.54 -24.28 14.24
N LEU A 536 19.47 -23.48 14.33
CA LEU A 536 19.44 -22.31 15.21
C LEU A 536 18.81 -22.66 16.56
N ASP A 537 19.52 -22.39 17.66
CA ASP A 537 18.95 -22.46 19.01
C ASP A 537 18.18 -21.18 19.37
N GLU A 538 17.36 -21.26 20.42
CA GLU A 538 16.47 -20.16 20.83
C GLU A 538 17.23 -18.92 21.32
N ASP A 539 18.34 -19.06 22.05
CA ASP A 539 19.13 -17.92 22.57
C ASP A 539 19.84 -17.19 21.43
N THR A 540 20.48 -17.94 20.53
CA THR A 540 21.09 -17.37 19.32
C THR A 540 20.06 -16.68 18.45
N THR A 541 18.89 -17.29 18.25
CA THR A 541 17.78 -16.70 17.48
C THR A 541 17.30 -15.40 18.11
N ALA A 542 17.06 -15.39 19.42
CA ALA A 542 16.63 -14.19 20.13
C ALA A 542 17.65 -13.05 19.97
N ARG A 543 18.94 -13.31 20.16
CA ARG A 543 20.00 -12.29 19.99
C ARG A 543 20.10 -11.76 18.57
N LEU A 544 19.95 -12.63 17.57
CA LEU A 544 19.91 -12.22 16.17
C LEU A 544 18.72 -11.30 15.91
N LEU A 545 17.51 -11.70 16.35
CA LEU A 545 16.29 -10.91 16.18
C LEU A 545 16.38 -9.55 16.88
N GLU A 546 16.89 -9.46 18.10
CA GLU A 546 17.09 -8.18 18.79
C GLU A 546 18.06 -7.26 18.03
N THR A 547 19.11 -7.85 17.45
CA THR A 547 20.07 -7.11 16.63
C THR A 547 19.42 -6.62 15.34
N LEU A 548 18.55 -7.42 14.71
CA LEU A 548 17.80 -7.04 13.52
C LEU A 548 16.72 -5.98 13.80
N VAL A 549 16.08 -6.02 14.97
CA VAL A 549 15.17 -4.95 15.44
C VAL A 549 15.94 -3.64 15.61
N SER A 550 17.10 -3.70 16.24
CA SER A 550 17.99 -2.54 16.40
C SER A 550 18.49 -1.99 15.06
N ALA A 551 18.53 -2.83 14.01
CA ALA A 551 18.90 -2.47 12.65
C ALA A 551 17.70 -2.06 11.77
N SER A 552 16.47 -2.02 12.32
CA SER A 552 15.23 -1.72 11.58
C SER A 552 14.98 -2.65 10.38
N LEU A 553 15.39 -3.92 10.52
CA LEU A 553 15.07 -4.99 9.56
C LEU A 553 13.89 -5.86 10.02
N VAL A 554 13.58 -5.80 11.31
CA VAL A 554 12.54 -6.57 11.97
C VAL A 554 11.75 -5.61 12.87
N ARG A 555 10.43 -5.75 12.87
CA ARG A 555 9.50 -5.00 13.72
C ARG A 555 8.85 -5.91 14.76
N ARG A 556 8.31 -5.29 15.80
CA ARG A 556 7.41 -5.93 16.77
C ARG A 556 5.98 -5.49 16.48
N ASP A 557 5.04 -6.43 16.43
CA ASP A 557 3.60 -6.11 16.39
C ASP A 557 3.06 -5.74 17.78
N ALA A 558 1.77 -5.42 17.86
CA ALA A 558 1.11 -5.01 19.10
C ALA A 558 1.13 -6.12 20.17
N GLU A 559 1.16 -7.38 19.73
CA GLU A 559 1.26 -8.58 20.55
C GLU A 559 2.71 -8.93 20.94
N GLY A 560 3.69 -8.13 20.48
CA GLY A 560 5.12 -8.31 20.76
C GLY A 560 5.79 -9.42 19.95
N ARG A 561 5.12 -9.97 18.93
CA ARG A 561 5.71 -10.93 17.98
C ARG A 561 6.55 -10.19 16.95
N LEU A 562 7.51 -10.90 16.37
CA LEU A 562 8.53 -10.37 15.48
C LEU A 562 8.20 -10.74 14.03
N ALA A 563 8.28 -9.75 13.15
CA ALA A 563 8.09 -9.91 11.71
C ALA A 563 9.10 -9.04 10.96
N ALA A 564 9.33 -9.34 9.68
CA ALA A 564 10.07 -8.45 8.80
C ALA A 564 9.44 -7.05 8.82
N GLU A 565 10.28 -6.02 8.74
CA GLU A 565 9.80 -4.64 8.66
C GLU A 565 8.94 -4.46 7.40
N GLU A 566 7.86 -3.67 7.52
CA GLU A 566 6.87 -3.54 6.47
C GLU A 566 7.47 -2.90 5.21
N GLY A 567 7.29 -3.58 4.07
CA GLY A 567 7.88 -3.17 2.80
C GLY A 567 9.20 -3.85 2.49
N LEU A 568 9.85 -4.54 3.43
CA LEU A 568 11.09 -5.27 3.14
C LEU A 568 10.86 -6.61 2.44
N GLU A 569 9.62 -7.00 2.17
CA GLU A 569 9.29 -8.28 1.55
C GLU A 569 9.97 -8.44 0.18
N ARG A 570 10.08 -7.37 -0.62
CA ARG A 570 10.77 -7.44 -1.93
C ARG A 570 12.28 -7.64 -1.82
N VAL A 571 12.86 -7.33 -0.67
CA VAL A 571 14.27 -7.54 -0.33
C VAL A 571 14.49 -8.93 0.29
N LEU A 572 13.44 -9.56 0.84
CA LEU A 572 13.53 -10.76 1.67
C LEU A 572 12.85 -12.03 1.11
N VAL A 573 11.74 -11.92 0.38
CA VAL A 573 10.86 -13.04 -0.06
C VAL A 573 11.36 -13.69 -1.36
N GLY A 574 12.12 -12.97 -2.18
CA GLY A 574 12.63 -13.45 -3.46
C GLY A 574 12.45 -12.45 -4.60
N GLY A 575 13.16 -12.68 -5.70
CA GLY A 575 13.19 -11.81 -6.88
C GLY A 575 14.56 -11.14 -7.11
N PRO A 576 14.72 -10.38 -8.21
CA PRO A 576 16.01 -9.80 -8.62
C PRO A 576 16.70 -8.97 -7.52
N ARG A 577 15.93 -8.12 -6.82
CA ARG A 577 16.45 -7.27 -5.75
C ARG A 577 16.91 -8.07 -4.52
N THR A 578 16.13 -9.06 -4.09
CA THR A 578 16.53 -9.99 -3.02
C THR A 578 17.85 -10.72 -3.37
N THR A 579 17.97 -11.20 -4.60
CA THR A 579 19.15 -11.91 -5.10
C THR A 579 20.37 -11.00 -5.13
N ALA A 580 20.23 -9.78 -5.62
CA ALA A 580 21.30 -8.79 -5.66
C ALA A 580 21.72 -8.33 -4.25
N PHE A 581 20.76 -8.08 -3.37
CA PHE A 581 21.04 -7.75 -1.97
C PHE A 581 21.82 -8.87 -1.26
N ALA A 582 21.43 -10.12 -1.47
CA ALA A 582 22.14 -11.28 -0.93
C ALA A 582 23.55 -11.42 -1.52
N ALA A 583 23.71 -11.21 -2.83
CA ALA A 583 25.00 -11.25 -3.50
C ALA A 583 25.94 -10.15 -2.99
N ARG A 584 25.41 -8.93 -2.83
CA ARG A 584 26.12 -7.80 -2.23
C ARG A 584 26.60 -8.13 -0.83
N LEU A 585 25.71 -8.64 0.01
CA LEU A 585 26.03 -9.02 1.39
C LEU A 585 27.16 -10.07 1.43
N ARG A 586 27.05 -11.10 0.59
CA ARG A 586 28.07 -12.15 0.45
C ARG A 586 29.41 -11.59 0.00
N ARG A 587 29.41 -10.72 -1.02
CA ARG A 587 30.61 -10.05 -1.52
C ARG A 587 31.32 -9.27 -0.42
N LEU A 588 30.57 -8.44 0.32
CA LEU A 588 31.12 -7.61 1.40
C LEU A 588 31.73 -8.45 2.53
N VAL A 589 31.08 -9.56 2.90
CA VAL A 589 31.60 -10.52 3.87
C VAL A 589 32.90 -11.16 3.38
N THR A 590 32.88 -11.73 2.18
CA THR A 590 34.00 -12.48 1.61
C THR A 590 35.21 -11.56 1.32
N GLY A 591 34.96 -10.37 0.78
CA GLY A 591 36.00 -9.40 0.44
C GLY A 591 36.85 -8.98 1.64
N ALA A 592 36.23 -8.69 2.79
CA ALA A 592 36.99 -8.32 3.98
C ALA A 592 37.80 -9.51 4.55
N GLY A 593 37.27 -10.74 4.46
CA GLY A 593 38.00 -11.95 4.85
C GLY A 593 39.26 -12.19 4.00
N ARG A 594 39.23 -11.84 2.71
CA ARG A 594 40.41 -11.93 1.83
C ARG A 594 41.56 -11.03 2.26
N LEU A 595 41.26 -9.85 2.82
CA LEU A 595 42.28 -8.98 3.38
C LEU A 595 43.11 -9.68 4.49
N ARG A 596 42.50 -10.60 5.25
CA ARG A 596 43.17 -11.38 6.31
C ARG A 596 44.05 -12.50 5.76
N THR A 597 43.56 -13.19 4.72
CA THR A 597 44.19 -14.40 4.18
C THR A 597 45.24 -14.09 3.11
N GLY A 598 45.20 -12.89 2.53
CA GLY A 598 46.07 -12.50 1.42
C GLY A 598 45.62 -13.03 0.05
N GLU A 599 44.44 -13.64 -0.03
CA GLU A 599 43.86 -14.09 -1.29
C GLU A 599 43.42 -12.90 -2.16
N GLN A 600 43.81 -12.85 -3.44
CA GLN A 600 43.60 -11.68 -4.30
C GLN A 600 42.74 -11.93 -5.55
N ALA A 601 42.24 -13.14 -5.79
CA ALA A 601 41.59 -13.48 -7.06
C ALA A 601 40.14 -14.01 -6.89
N PRO A 602 39.15 -13.13 -6.63
CA PRO A 602 37.74 -13.47 -6.79
C PRO A 602 37.39 -13.97 -8.20
N GLY A 603 36.39 -14.85 -8.27
CA GLY A 603 35.63 -15.03 -9.51
C GLY A 603 34.86 -13.75 -9.84
N ARG A 604 34.78 -13.37 -11.12
CA ARG A 604 34.10 -12.13 -11.56
C ARG A 604 32.62 -12.02 -11.15
N ALA A 605 31.96 -13.14 -10.88
CA ALA A 605 30.59 -13.17 -10.34
C ALA A 605 30.48 -12.53 -8.93
N GLU A 606 31.61 -12.36 -8.23
CA GLU A 606 31.68 -11.65 -6.95
C GLU A 606 31.95 -10.15 -7.11
N PHE A 607 32.05 -9.62 -8.32
CA PHE A 607 32.23 -8.19 -8.54
C PHE A 607 30.92 -7.42 -8.53
N THR A 608 31.01 -6.17 -8.09
CA THR A 608 29.88 -5.22 -8.13
C THR A 608 29.36 -5.10 -9.56
N GLY A 609 28.06 -5.33 -9.75
CA GLY A 609 27.37 -5.27 -11.05
C GLY A 609 27.53 -6.50 -11.94
N CYS A 610 28.03 -7.62 -11.40
CA CYS A 610 28.16 -8.90 -12.10
C CYS A 610 27.35 -10.01 -11.39
N GLY A 611 27.24 -11.18 -12.03
CA GLY A 611 26.65 -12.36 -11.42
C GLY A 611 25.21 -12.13 -10.98
N ALA A 612 24.92 -12.39 -9.71
CA ALA A 612 23.59 -12.22 -9.13
C ALA A 612 23.10 -10.76 -9.05
N GLU A 613 23.98 -9.77 -9.12
CA GLU A 613 23.60 -8.36 -9.21
C GLU A 613 23.21 -7.93 -10.64
N SER A 614 23.45 -8.77 -11.65
CA SER A 614 23.02 -8.49 -13.03
C SER A 614 21.49 -8.53 -13.20
N ALA A 615 20.77 -9.24 -12.34
CA ALA A 615 19.30 -9.37 -12.38
C ALA A 615 18.57 -8.02 -12.24
N PRO A 616 18.75 -7.24 -11.17
CA PRO A 616 18.13 -5.92 -11.09
C PRO A 616 18.64 -4.96 -12.17
N LEU A 617 19.87 -5.14 -12.69
CA LEU A 617 20.39 -4.30 -13.75
C LEU A 617 19.74 -4.61 -15.11
N ALA A 618 19.53 -5.89 -15.42
CA ALA A 618 18.83 -6.34 -16.61
C ALA A 618 17.35 -5.94 -16.56
N ASP A 619 16.73 -6.05 -15.37
CA ASP A 619 15.39 -5.56 -15.11
C ASP A 619 15.29 -4.04 -15.34
N ALA A 620 16.20 -3.25 -14.75
CA ALA A 620 16.27 -1.81 -14.97
C ALA A 620 16.51 -1.46 -16.45
N LEU A 621 17.37 -2.21 -17.15
CA LEU A 621 17.60 -2.02 -18.58
C LEU A 621 16.29 -2.13 -19.36
N VAL A 622 15.52 -3.21 -19.15
CA VAL A 622 14.32 -3.48 -19.93
C VAL A 622 13.14 -2.62 -19.51
N ASN A 623 12.90 -2.49 -18.21
CA ASN A 623 11.72 -1.85 -17.67
C ASN A 623 11.86 -0.32 -17.52
N GLU A 624 13.08 0.19 -17.34
CA GLU A 624 13.29 1.63 -17.12
C GLU A 624 14.06 2.31 -18.26
N LEU A 625 15.09 1.66 -18.80
CA LEU A 625 16.04 2.32 -19.71
C LEU A 625 15.69 2.15 -21.17
N LEU A 626 15.11 1.02 -21.57
CA LEU A 626 14.87 0.68 -22.97
C LEU A 626 14.04 1.76 -23.69
N GLY A 627 12.99 2.27 -23.04
CA GLY A 627 12.17 3.37 -23.55
C GLY A 627 12.82 4.76 -23.47
N ARG A 628 13.87 4.92 -22.66
CA ARG A 628 14.60 6.19 -22.51
C ARG A 628 15.82 6.29 -23.42
N LEU A 629 16.36 5.16 -23.88
CA LEU A 629 17.51 5.07 -24.77
C LEU A 629 17.02 5.19 -26.22
N GLU A 630 17.11 6.40 -26.74
CA GLU A 630 16.50 6.79 -28.01
C GLU A 630 16.84 5.80 -29.15
N GLY A 631 15.78 5.26 -29.75
CA GLY A 631 15.87 4.37 -30.90
C GLY A 631 16.44 2.97 -30.61
N LEU A 632 16.68 2.60 -29.35
CA LEU A 632 17.17 1.27 -28.99
C LEU A 632 16.15 0.16 -29.28
N PRO A 633 14.84 0.29 -28.98
CA PRO A 633 13.86 -0.76 -29.27
C PRO A 633 13.81 -1.13 -30.75
N GLU A 634 13.78 -0.14 -31.64
CA GLU A 634 13.75 -0.33 -33.10
C GLU A 634 15.04 -0.95 -33.64
N ARG A 635 16.16 -0.81 -32.91
CA ARG A 635 17.44 -1.42 -33.27
C ARG A 635 17.52 -2.88 -32.83
N LEU A 636 17.01 -3.18 -31.64
CA LEU A 636 16.90 -4.54 -31.12
C LEU A 636 15.99 -5.41 -32.00
N ASP A 637 14.96 -4.82 -32.62
CA ASP A 637 14.04 -5.50 -33.54
C ASP A 637 14.65 -5.74 -34.95
N ARG A 638 15.83 -5.19 -35.26
CA ARG A 638 16.43 -5.37 -36.59
C ARG A 638 16.93 -6.80 -36.78
N PRO A 639 16.70 -7.41 -37.97
CA PRO A 639 17.26 -8.71 -38.30
C PRO A 639 18.79 -8.74 -38.13
N GLY A 640 19.26 -9.71 -37.33
CA GLY A 640 20.68 -9.91 -37.03
C GLY A 640 21.30 -8.90 -36.04
N ALA A 641 20.49 -8.09 -35.36
CA ALA A 641 20.96 -7.33 -34.19
C ALA A 641 21.24 -8.28 -33.03
N LYS A 642 22.25 -7.95 -32.23
CA LYS A 642 22.61 -8.69 -31.01
C LYS A 642 22.79 -7.75 -29.82
N VAL A 643 22.71 -8.30 -28.61
CA VAL A 643 23.22 -7.66 -27.38
C VAL A 643 24.58 -8.27 -27.07
N GLY A 644 25.63 -7.46 -26.97
CA GLY A 644 26.95 -7.93 -26.56
C GLY A 644 27.11 -7.80 -25.05
N CYS A 645 27.49 -8.87 -24.35
CA CYS A 645 27.77 -8.87 -22.92
C CYS A 645 29.19 -9.36 -22.66
N ALA A 646 30.05 -8.49 -22.15
CA ALA A 646 31.44 -8.81 -21.82
C ALA A 646 31.67 -8.76 -20.30
N ALA A 647 30.79 -9.42 -19.54
CA ALA A 647 30.87 -9.47 -18.09
C ALA A 647 32.08 -10.29 -17.63
N GLY A 648 32.33 -11.44 -18.26
CA GLY A 648 33.37 -12.38 -17.86
C GLY A 648 32.99 -13.16 -16.60
N ASP A 649 31.69 -13.25 -16.28
CA ASP A 649 31.15 -13.84 -15.06
C ASP A 649 30.61 -15.26 -15.27
N GLY A 650 31.12 -15.96 -16.27
CA GLY A 650 30.67 -17.30 -16.63
C GLY A 650 29.31 -17.29 -17.33
N GLY A 651 28.95 -16.19 -18.00
CA GLY A 651 27.70 -16.04 -18.73
C GLY A 651 26.48 -15.70 -17.89
N ALA A 652 26.62 -15.47 -16.57
CA ALA A 652 25.50 -15.18 -15.69
C ALA A 652 24.76 -13.89 -16.10
N SER A 653 25.52 -12.80 -16.35
CA SER A 653 24.92 -11.54 -16.83
C SER A 653 24.27 -11.70 -18.20
N ALA A 654 24.85 -12.51 -19.08
CA ALA A 654 24.31 -12.74 -20.41
C ALA A 654 23.01 -13.56 -20.39
N ALA A 655 22.94 -14.58 -19.52
CA ALA A 655 21.73 -15.37 -19.30
C ALA A 655 20.60 -14.48 -18.78
N GLU A 656 20.91 -13.58 -17.85
CA GLU A 656 19.93 -12.67 -17.28
C GLU A 656 19.40 -11.67 -18.32
N LEU A 657 20.28 -11.07 -19.12
CA LEU A 657 19.87 -10.24 -20.26
C LEU A 657 18.99 -11.00 -21.25
N ALA A 658 19.30 -12.27 -21.54
CA ALA A 658 18.51 -13.10 -22.44
C ALA A 658 17.13 -13.46 -21.88
N ARG A 659 17.00 -13.63 -20.55
CA ARG A 659 15.70 -13.83 -19.89
C ARG A 659 14.80 -12.58 -20.03
N HIS A 660 15.39 -11.40 -19.90
CA HIS A 660 14.65 -10.13 -19.99
C HIS A 660 14.42 -9.65 -21.44
N ILE A 661 15.24 -10.07 -22.39
CA ILE A 661 15.12 -9.74 -23.82
C ILE A 661 15.10 -11.04 -24.66
N PRO A 662 14.03 -11.87 -24.55
CA PRO A 662 14.00 -13.22 -25.09
C PRO A 662 13.82 -13.30 -26.61
N PHE A 663 13.99 -12.18 -27.32
CA PHE A 663 13.84 -12.08 -28.78
C PHE A 663 15.11 -11.59 -29.49
N VAL A 664 16.15 -11.21 -28.74
CA VAL A 664 17.45 -10.78 -29.30
C VAL A 664 18.55 -11.72 -28.81
N PRO A 665 19.41 -12.24 -29.71
CA PRO A 665 20.56 -13.03 -29.29
C PRO A 665 21.52 -12.21 -28.41
N VAL A 666 22.02 -12.84 -27.35
CA VAL A 666 23.02 -12.25 -26.44
C VAL A 666 24.37 -12.91 -26.69
N LEU A 667 25.33 -12.16 -27.24
CA LEU A 667 26.71 -12.60 -27.41
C LEU A 667 27.49 -12.37 -26.11
N ALA A 668 27.79 -13.45 -25.40
CA ALA A 668 28.64 -13.45 -24.21
C ALA A 668 30.12 -13.63 -24.59
N LEU A 669 30.97 -12.68 -24.23
CA LEU A 669 32.43 -12.81 -24.30
C LEU A 669 32.98 -13.27 -22.96
N GLU A 670 33.49 -14.50 -22.93
CA GLU A 670 33.97 -15.15 -21.72
C GLU A 670 35.43 -15.63 -21.89
N PRO A 671 36.30 -15.49 -20.86
CA PRO A 671 37.62 -16.13 -20.83
C PRO A 671 37.50 -17.65 -21.00
N GLU A 672 38.52 -18.33 -21.54
CA GLU A 672 38.47 -19.75 -21.91
C GLU A 672 37.94 -20.67 -20.79
N ALA A 673 38.49 -20.57 -19.57
CA ALA A 673 38.04 -21.35 -18.41
C ALA A 673 36.59 -21.05 -17.99
N ALA A 674 36.14 -19.80 -18.15
CA ALA A 674 34.78 -19.39 -17.84
C ALA A 674 33.80 -19.80 -18.95
N ALA A 675 34.23 -19.79 -20.22
CA ALA A 675 33.45 -20.21 -21.37
C ALA A 675 33.12 -21.70 -21.31
N ASP A 676 34.06 -22.55 -20.88
CA ASP A 676 33.82 -23.98 -20.68
C ASP A 676 32.81 -24.25 -19.56
N THR A 677 32.92 -23.50 -18.46
CA THR A 677 31.96 -23.56 -17.34
C THR A 677 30.57 -23.09 -17.78
N ALA A 678 30.49 -21.98 -18.52
CA ALA A 678 29.23 -21.42 -19.04
C ALA A 678 28.56 -22.35 -20.06
N ARG A 679 29.34 -23.09 -20.85
CA ARG A 679 28.84 -24.10 -21.80
C ARG A 679 28.37 -25.36 -21.07
N ALA A 680 29.06 -25.78 -20.01
CA ALA A 680 28.71 -26.95 -19.21
C ALA A 680 27.49 -26.73 -18.30
N ALA A 681 27.25 -25.50 -17.84
CA ALA A 681 26.10 -25.13 -17.01
C ALA A 681 24.77 -25.05 -17.79
N ARG A 682 24.78 -25.20 -19.12
CA ARG A 682 23.57 -25.21 -19.95
C ARG A 682 22.83 -26.54 -19.77
N ASP A 683 21.67 -26.47 -19.11
CA ASP A 683 20.75 -27.61 -19.02
C ASP A 683 20.12 -27.88 -20.41
N PRO A 684 20.17 -29.11 -20.95
CA PRO A 684 19.47 -29.44 -22.21
C PRO A 684 17.93 -29.29 -22.13
N HIS A 685 17.35 -28.98 -20.98
CA HIS A 685 15.93 -28.68 -20.77
C HIS A 685 15.61 -27.21 -20.45
N THR A 686 16.58 -26.32 -20.68
CA THR A 686 16.43 -24.89 -20.35
C THR A 686 15.29 -24.20 -21.15
N PRO A 687 14.44 -23.38 -20.52
CA PRO A 687 13.37 -22.63 -21.21
C PRO A 687 13.91 -21.76 -22.36
N ALA A 688 13.05 -21.52 -23.37
CA ALA A 688 13.40 -20.96 -24.69
C ALA A 688 14.18 -19.62 -24.71
N GLY A 689 14.30 -18.90 -23.59
CA GLY A 689 15.09 -17.68 -23.47
C GLY A 689 16.61 -17.89 -23.44
N GLU A 690 17.11 -19.00 -22.87
CA GLU A 690 18.57 -19.23 -22.77
C GLU A 690 19.19 -19.87 -24.04
N SER A 691 18.35 -20.34 -24.99
CA SER A 691 18.83 -20.78 -26.32
C SER A 691 19.36 -19.63 -27.19
N LEU A 692 19.22 -18.38 -26.73
CA LEU A 692 19.66 -17.17 -27.43
C LEU A 692 21.02 -16.63 -26.94
N VAL A 693 21.62 -17.25 -25.91
CA VAL A 693 22.97 -16.86 -25.49
C VAL A 693 24.00 -17.55 -26.39
N GLU A 694 24.88 -16.79 -27.02
CA GLU A 694 26.03 -17.27 -27.78
C GLU A 694 27.31 -17.03 -26.96
N VAL A 695 28.03 -18.07 -26.55
CA VAL A 695 29.26 -17.93 -25.75
C VAL A 695 30.49 -18.06 -26.65
N ARG A 696 31.21 -16.96 -26.81
CA ARG A 696 32.48 -16.90 -27.55
C ARG A 696 33.64 -16.68 -26.58
N THR A 697 34.68 -17.50 -26.75
CA THR A 697 35.92 -17.35 -25.99
C THR A 697 36.62 -16.05 -26.41
N GLY A 698 36.88 -15.16 -25.46
CA GLY A 698 37.49 -13.87 -25.73
C GLY A 698 37.49 -12.92 -24.54
N GLY A 699 38.32 -11.87 -24.63
CA GLY A 699 38.34 -10.78 -23.67
C GLY A 699 37.27 -9.72 -23.96
N PRO A 700 37.08 -8.74 -23.06
CA PRO A 700 36.13 -7.65 -23.26
C PRO A 700 36.46 -6.73 -24.46
N ASP A 701 37.68 -6.81 -24.98
CA ASP A 701 38.18 -6.14 -26.18
C ASP A 701 38.11 -7.01 -27.45
N SER A 702 37.37 -8.13 -27.39
CA SER A 702 37.23 -9.09 -28.50
C SER A 702 35.89 -8.97 -29.27
N PHE A 703 35.19 -7.84 -29.15
CA PHE A 703 34.08 -7.54 -30.06
C PHE A 703 34.62 -7.12 -31.43
N THR A 704 33.90 -7.48 -32.49
CA THR A 704 34.24 -7.17 -33.88
C THR A 704 33.06 -6.50 -34.58
N ALA A 705 33.34 -5.81 -35.69
CA ALA A 705 32.28 -5.18 -36.50
C ALA A 705 31.24 -6.19 -37.04
N GLU A 706 31.59 -7.47 -37.13
CA GLU A 706 30.70 -8.55 -37.57
C GLU A 706 29.63 -8.90 -36.54
N ASP A 707 29.84 -8.54 -35.27
CA ASP A 707 28.90 -8.84 -34.17
C ASP A 707 27.60 -8.05 -34.24
N ARG A 708 27.59 -6.89 -34.93
CA ARG A 708 26.41 -6.05 -35.21
C ARG A 708 25.55 -5.76 -33.97
N LEU A 709 26.17 -5.21 -32.94
CA LEU A 709 25.54 -5.01 -31.63
C LEU A 709 24.56 -3.82 -31.65
N ALA A 710 23.31 -4.01 -31.23
CA ALA A 710 22.40 -2.90 -30.94
C ALA A 710 22.68 -2.29 -29.56
N LEU A 711 23.13 -3.13 -28.62
CA LEU A 711 23.51 -2.80 -27.26
C LEU A 711 24.77 -3.55 -26.89
N ALA A 712 25.71 -2.90 -26.21
CA ALA A 712 26.86 -3.53 -25.59
C ALA A 712 26.84 -3.27 -24.07
N TRP A 713 27.14 -4.29 -23.28
CA TRP A 713 27.13 -4.29 -21.83
C TRP A 713 28.51 -4.63 -21.28
N LEU A 714 29.11 -3.70 -20.55
CA LEU A 714 30.49 -3.79 -20.10
C LEU A 714 30.63 -3.42 -18.61
N PRO A 715 30.86 -4.39 -17.71
CA PRO A 715 31.20 -4.07 -16.33
C PRO A 715 32.60 -3.47 -16.20
N THR A 716 32.79 -2.53 -15.27
CA THR A 716 34.08 -1.88 -15.03
C THR A 716 34.81 -2.42 -13.80
N ALA A 717 34.10 -3.11 -12.89
CA ALA A 717 34.70 -3.68 -11.69
C ALA A 717 35.79 -4.74 -12.03
N GLY A 718 36.91 -4.67 -11.31
CA GLY A 718 38.08 -5.54 -11.53
C GLY A 718 38.74 -5.34 -12.90
N ARG A 719 38.74 -4.10 -13.43
CA ARG A 719 39.42 -3.73 -14.68
C ARG A 719 40.13 -2.39 -14.51
N SER A 720 41.34 -2.28 -15.04
CA SER A 720 42.07 -1.02 -15.14
C SER A 720 41.41 -0.09 -16.16
N THR A 721 41.62 1.23 -16.03
CA THR A 721 41.13 2.22 -17.01
C THR A 721 41.61 1.91 -18.43
N GLN A 722 42.81 1.36 -18.61
CA GLN A 722 43.33 0.99 -19.92
C GLN A 722 42.61 -0.23 -20.53
N GLU A 723 42.22 -1.21 -19.72
CA GLU A 723 41.41 -2.34 -20.17
C GLU A 723 40.00 -1.89 -20.53
N ILE A 724 39.39 -1.03 -19.71
CA ILE A 724 38.07 -0.44 -20.00
C ILE A 724 38.13 0.36 -21.30
N ARG A 725 39.19 1.14 -21.53
CA ARG A 725 39.42 1.88 -22.78
C ARG A 725 39.46 0.98 -24.00
N ARG A 726 40.27 -0.09 -23.97
CA ARG A 726 40.36 -1.05 -25.07
C ARG A 726 39.01 -1.72 -25.35
N ALA A 727 38.32 -2.12 -24.29
CA ALA A 727 37.03 -2.77 -24.41
C ALA A 727 35.93 -1.83 -24.93
N ALA A 728 35.88 -0.58 -24.45
CA ALA A 728 34.96 0.44 -24.96
C ALA A 728 35.20 0.74 -26.44
N GLY A 729 36.47 0.82 -26.87
CA GLY A 729 36.82 1.00 -28.30
C GLY A 729 36.38 -0.19 -29.17
N SER A 730 36.62 -1.41 -28.71
CA SER A 730 36.17 -2.63 -29.40
C SER A 730 34.64 -2.70 -29.49
N ALA A 731 33.92 -2.44 -28.38
CA ALA A 731 32.47 -2.40 -28.34
C ALA A 731 31.89 -1.30 -29.23
N ALA A 732 32.46 -0.08 -29.19
CA ALA A 732 32.07 1.02 -30.06
C ALA A 732 32.20 0.65 -31.55
N GLY A 733 33.29 -0.04 -31.92
CA GLY A 733 33.49 -0.57 -33.28
C GLY A 733 32.45 -1.61 -33.71
N ALA A 734 31.94 -2.40 -32.77
CA ALA A 734 30.94 -3.45 -32.99
C ALA A 734 29.47 -2.96 -32.96
N LEU A 735 29.20 -1.79 -32.37
CA LEU A 735 27.85 -1.22 -32.29
C LEU A 735 27.30 -0.83 -33.66
N LEU A 736 26.02 -1.05 -33.93
CA LEU A 736 25.34 -0.46 -35.09
C LEU A 736 25.25 1.07 -34.94
N PRO A 737 25.12 1.84 -36.03
CA PRO A 737 24.87 3.28 -35.95
C PRO A 737 23.65 3.61 -35.07
N GLY A 738 23.85 4.50 -34.10
CA GLY A 738 22.88 4.82 -33.05
C GLY A 738 22.65 3.73 -31.98
N GLY A 739 23.43 2.65 -31.98
CA GLY A 739 23.46 1.65 -30.91
C GLY A 739 24.09 2.20 -29.63
N TRP A 740 23.89 1.51 -28.51
CA TRP A 740 24.24 1.99 -27.19
C TRP A 740 25.30 1.12 -26.50
N LEU A 741 26.27 1.74 -25.84
CA LEU A 741 27.16 1.10 -24.88
C LEU A 741 26.71 1.46 -23.46
N LEU A 742 26.57 0.44 -22.61
CA LEU A 742 26.33 0.56 -21.19
C LEU A 742 27.57 0.13 -20.41
N LEU A 743 28.15 1.05 -19.65
CA LEU A 743 29.16 0.72 -18.65
C LEU A 743 28.48 0.50 -17.30
N VAL A 744 28.61 -0.71 -16.75
CA VAL A 744 28.18 -1.01 -15.38
C VAL A 744 29.33 -0.67 -14.45
N ALA A 745 29.15 0.37 -13.62
CA ALA A 745 30.19 0.85 -12.75
C ALA A 745 29.78 0.83 -11.28
N PRO A 746 30.73 0.57 -10.35
CA PRO A 746 30.49 0.85 -8.94
C PRO A 746 30.13 2.32 -8.74
N LEU A 747 29.14 2.57 -7.88
CA LEU A 747 28.72 3.89 -7.45
C LEU A 747 29.35 4.19 -6.08
N PRO A 748 30.32 5.11 -6.00
CA PRO A 748 30.96 5.44 -4.73
C PRO A 748 29.95 6.02 -3.73
N PRO A 749 29.87 5.48 -2.50
CA PRO A 749 29.04 6.07 -1.46
C PRO A 749 29.47 7.50 -1.13
N LYS A 750 28.51 8.38 -0.82
CA LYS A 750 28.81 9.75 -0.35
C LYS A 750 29.53 9.80 1.00
N ARG A 751 29.51 8.70 1.76
CA ARG A 751 30.14 8.60 3.10
C ARG A 751 31.62 8.26 2.95
N PRO A 752 32.54 8.95 3.65
CA PRO A 752 33.98 8.70 3.52
C PRO A 752 34.40 7.24 3.75
N ALA A 753 33.90 6.61 4.83
CA ALA A 753 34.22 5.22 5.14
C ALA A 753 33.72 4.24 4.06
N GLY A 754 32.55 4.48 3.47
CA GLY A 754 32.01 3.64 2.42
C GLY A 754 32.76 3.81 1.09
N ALA A 755 33.19 5.04 0.77
CA ALA A 755 34.05 5.29 -0.39
C ALA A 755 35.42 4.62 -0.24
N ALA A 756 36.04 4.71 0.94
CA ALA A 756 37.31 4.05 1.23
C ALA A 756 37.16 2.51 1.21
N ALA A 757 36.06 1.97 1.74
CA ALA A 757 35.76 0.54 1.69
C ALA A 757 35.63 0.04 0.25
N LEU A 758 34.95 0.79 -0.63
CA LEU A 758 34.85 0.45 -2.05
C LEU A 758 36.22 0.47 -2.75
N ARG A 759 37.09 1.44 -2.46
CA ARG A 759 38.44 1.50 -3.03
C ARG A 759 39.30 0.32 -2.57
N LEU A 760 39.21 -0.02 -1.28
CA LEU A 760 39.89 -1.18 -0.70
C LEU A 760 39.37 -2.49 -1.32
N GLU A 761 38.05 -2.63 -1.48
CA GLU A 761 37.43 -3.75 -2.18
C GLU A 761 37.96 -3.89 -3.61
N LEU A 762 38.00 -2.81 -4.37
CA LEU A 762 38.53 -2.81 -5.74
C LEU A 762 40.04 -3.13 -5.77
N ALA A 763 40.83 -2.58 -4.84
CA ALA A 763 42.26 -2.88 -4.75
C ALA A 763 42.54 -4.37 -4.49
N LEU A 764 41.69 -5.05 -3.71
CA LEU A 764 41.76 -6.50 -3.50
C LEU A 764 41.50 -7.33 -4.76
N THR A 765 40.93 -6.73 -5.80
CA THR A 765 40.73 -7.36 -7.12
C THR A 765 41.92 -7.19 -8.07
N GLY A 766 42.97 -6.46 -7.64
CA GLY A 766 44.14 -6.14 -8.46
C GLY A 766 43.94 -4.97 -9.44
N ALA A 767 42.77 -4.31 -9.43
CA ALA A 767 42.49 -3.15 -10.27
C ALA A 767 42.02 -1.94 -9.42
N PRO A 768 42.70 -0.79 -9.50
CA PRO A 768 42.30 0.40 -8.74
C PRO A 768 40.98 0.98 -9.26
N ALA A 769 40.28 1.70 -8.39
CA ALA A 769 39.10 2.46 -8.78
C ALA A 769 39.46 3.49 -9.88
N PRO A 770 38.65 3.63 -10.94
CA PRO A 770 38.85 4.68 -11.92
C PRO A 770 38.80 6.06 -11.25
N ALA A 771 39.63 6.99 -11.73
CA ALA A 771 39.51 8.39 -11.31
C ALA A 771 38.13 8.96 -11.69
N GLU A 772 37.68 9.98 -10.96
CA GLU A 772 36.44 10.67 -11.28
C GLU A 772 36.52 11.25 -12.71
N GLY A 773 35.48 11.04 -13.51
CA GLY A 773 35.45 11.46 -14.93
C GLY A 773 36.18 10.52 -15.90
N ALA A 774 36.99 9.56 -15.43
CA ALA A 774 37.79 8.71 -16.31
C ALA A 774 36.94 7.78 -17.20
N LEU A 775 35.76 7.37 -16.73
CA LEU A 775 34.86 6.52 -17.53
C LEU A 775 34.19 7.32 -18.64
N GLU A 776 33.83 8.56 -18.34
CA GLU A 776 33.25 9.53 -19.26
C GLU A 776 34.25 9.92 -20.37
N GLU A 777 35.52 10.12 -19.99
CA GLU A 777 36.65 10.32 -20.92
C GLU A 777 36.83 9.11 -21.84
N VAL A 778 36.86 7.88 -21.28
CA VAL A 778 36.99 6.64 -22.06
C VAL A 778 35.87 6.51 -23.12
N LEU A 779 34.63 6.84 -22.76
CA LEU A 779 33.50 6.78 -23.69
C LEU A 779 33.63 7.83 -24.81
N THR A 780 34.13 9.02 -24.48
CA THR A 780 34.38 10.09 -25.46
C THR A 780 35.53 9.73 -26.40
N GLU A 781 36.63 9.19 -25.88
CA GLU A 781 37.78 8.69 -26.66
C GLU A 781 37.40 7.54 -27.60
N ALA A 782 36.42 6.73 -27.22
CA ALA A 782 35.85 5.68 -28.07
C ALA A 782 34.93 6.22 -29.20
N GLY A 783 34.75 7.54 -29.30
CA GLY A 783 33.93 8.18 -30.34
C GLY A 783 32.42 8.10 -30.08
N LEU A 784 32.00 7.85 -28.84
CA LEU A 784 30.59 7.79 -28.45
C LEU A 784 30.09 9.19 -28.02
N THR A 785 28.78 9.42 -28.17
CA THR A 785 28.10 10.69 -27.90
C THR A 785 26.89 10.46 -26.99
N HIS A 786 26.13 11.52 -26.66
CA HIS A 786 24.92 11.44 -25.81
C HIS A 786 25.17 10.76 -24.44
N LEU A 787 26.33 11.07 -23.85
CA LEU A 787 26.76 10.48 -22.59
C LEU A 787 25.87 10.90 -21.43
N ARG A 788 25.39 9.94 -20.64
CA ARG A 788 24.60 10.18 -19.43
C ARG A 788 24.69 9.05 -18.41
N THR A 789 24.53 9.38 -17.14
CA THR A 789 24.12 8.39 -16.13
C THR A 789 22.67 8.02 -16.41
N ALA A 790 22.45 6.81 -16.91
CA ALA A 790 21.13 6.33 -17.29
C ALA A 790 20.33 5.81 -16.08
N TRP A 791 21.03 5.25 -15.10
CA TRP A 791 20.45 4.67 -13.90
C TRP A 791 21.48 4.65 -12.77
N GLU A 792 21.03 4.80 -11.54
CA GLU A 792 21.84 4.61 -10.35
C GLU A 792 21.00 4.00 -9.23
N ASP A 793 21.60 3.09 -8.49
CA ASP A 793 21.03 2.54 -7.26
C ASP A 793 22.06 2.69 -6.14
N PRO A 794 21.92 3.73 -5.28
CA PRO A 794 22.78 3.93 -4.11
C PRO A 794 22.76 2.76 -3.12
N ALA A 795 21.64 2.04 -3.06
CA ALA A 795 21.41 0.95 -2.14
C ALA A 795 21.97 -0.38 -2.62
N LEU A 796 22.24 -0.54 -3.93
CA LEU A 796 23.10 -1.59 -4.50
C LEU A 796 24.55 -1.12 -4.74
N GLY A 797 24.79 0.20 -4.78
CA GLY A 797 26.11 0.77 -5.05
C GLY A 797 26.53 0.60 -6.50
N ILE A 798 25.58 0.69 -7.44
CA ILE A 798 25.82 0.51 -8.88
C ILE A 798 25.28 1.72 -9.64
N ARG A 799 25.97 2.11 -10.71
CA ARG A 799 25.49 3.07 -11.71
C ARG A 799 25.71 2.55 -13.13
N LEU A 800 24.81 2.93 -14.03
CA LEU A 800 24.88 2.63 -15.45
C LEU A 800 25.18 3.92 -16.23
N LEU A 801 26.35 3.97 -16.86
CA LEU A 801 26.69 5.04 -17.81
C LEU A 801 26.31 4.57 -19.21
N ALA A 802 25.52 5.37 -19.93
CA ALA A 802 25.10 5.08 -21.29
C ALA A 802 25.73 6.08 -22.26
N ALA A 803 26.25 5.58 -23.38
CA ALA A 803 26.71 6.40 -24.50
C ALA A 803 26.28 5.77 -25.83
N ARG A 804 26.05 6.63 -26.82
CA ARG A 804 25.49 6.25 -28.12
C ARG A 804 26.54 6.36 -29.22
N ARG A 805 26.63 5.35 -30.07
CA ARG A 805 27.41 5.44 -31.32
C ARG A 805 26.69 6.40 -32.27
N PRO A 806 27.35 7.45 -32.80
CA PRO A 806 26.75 8.38 -33.75
C PRO A 806 26.07 7.71 -34.95
#